data_AF-A0A098BQ00-F1
#
_entry.id   AF-A0A098BQ00-F1
#
_cell.length_a   1.000
_cell.length_b   1.000
_cell.length_c   1.000
_cell.angle_alpha   90.00
_cell.angle_beta   90.00
_cell.angle_gamma   90.00
#
_symmetry.space_group_name_H-M   'P 1'
#
loop_
_entity.id
_entity.type
_entity.pdbx_description
1 polymer ?
#
loop_
_entity_poly.entity_id
_entity_poly.type
_entity_poly.pdbx_seq_one_letter_code
_entity_poly.pdbx_strand_id
1 'polypeptide(L)'
;MAVVDDRGHSEYPGPPEEPAGDFGRQPPQDMVAEQSVLGGMLLSKDAIADVLEVLRPGDFYRPAHQAVYDSILDLYSRGEPADPVTVSAELDRRGELRRIGGAAYLVTLTQTVPTAANASYYAEIVAEKAILRRLVEAGTRIVQYGYAGSDGQDVAEVVDRAQAEIFEVSERRTSEDFVPLEELLQPTMDEIDSIASRGGISLGVPTGFAELDEITNGLHAGQMIIVAARPGVGKALSLDTALPTPGGWTTMGEVAVGDELLDAHGRPTRVLAATEVLHGRPCFEVEFSDGTVLVADEQHQWLTSDGGPSRVRTTGELAASLSTGHIVGNVAPLRLPVADLPVAPFTLGAWLGGPSADPHVHMRVQGEGGFAEELMTLGAHIPGAYQRASEQQRRELLAGLLDAGGHVEDDGTVRFESDCARLRDDVAELLAGLGYTCAAAGSAVRFATDDDVFVLPSKAKAHKQTRTTVPRQRRIVAVRPVESVPVRCVEVDGEHLYLAGRSMVPTHNSTLGMDFLRSCSVKHGMASVMFSLEMGKTEIVMRLLSAEAKIKLGDMRSGRMTDDDWTRLARRMSEISEAPLFIDDSPNLTMMEIRAKARRLKQKHDIRLVVVDYLQLMTSGKKVESRQQEVSEFSRSLKLLAKELEVPVVAICQLNRGPEQRTDKKPMVSDLRESGCLTASTRVLRADNGCEVTLGELLVSGEQPVVWSLDERMRMVARSMTKVFPSGRKEVFRLTLDSGRQVEATANHPFLTVDGWIPLGELTVGERVAAPRAVPAPLDTHAVSEDDVVALAERAVVESSVPSQAFALPKEQVAALVCHVWEGNGIVAWDGARGRADVRYPCGARCLADDLARLLLRIGVFARIAAAETGWDVVVTGPENQAVFLHDVGAHGTAAQWVLAQLGPKLVRHDADTVTPDVEAALGRLLAVEELAPSELVAAAASRSVGGSRSSLAQVAGVLDTADIDMLATNNVYWDEIVSIVSLGEQDVYDGTVPGTHNFVADGISVHNSLEQDADMVILLHRPDAFERDDPRGGEADLILGKHRNGPTATITVAHQLHLSRFVDMARG
;
A
#
# COMPACT_ATOMS: atom_id res chain seq x y z
N MET A 1 -6.41 77.66 -26.53
CA MET A 1 -5.24 78.03 -25.69
C MET A 1 -4.15 77.01 -26.02
N ALA A 2 -3.44 77.13 -27.16
CA ALA A 2 -2.22 77.92 -27.42
C ALA A 2 -1.09 77.54 -26.43
N VAL A 3 -0.02 76.86 -26.85
CA VAL A 3 1.06 77.39 -27.72
C VAL A 3 1.51 76.38 -28.79
N VAL A 4 1.84 76.95 -29.95
CA VAL A 4 2.23 76.37 -31.24
C VAL A 4 3.73 76.63 -31.47
N ASP A 5 4.44 75.67 -32.08
CA ASP A 5 5.51 75.86 -33.10
C ASP A 5 5.82 74.45 -33.67
N ASP A 6 5.21 73.96 -34.73
CA ASP A 6 5.34 74.27 -36.17
C ASP A 6 6.77 74.19 -36.74
N ARG A 7 7.05 73.12 -37.51
CA ARG A 7 7.68 73.14 -38.85
C ARG A 7 7.96 71.73 -39.40
N GLY A 8 7.07 71.29 -40.29
CA GLY A 8 7.39 71.06 -41.71
C GLY A 8 8.04 69.74 -42.20
N HIS A 9 7.22 68.98 -42.95
CA HIS A 9 7.53 68.09 -44.09
C HIS A 9 8.21 66.73 -43.81
N SER A 10 7.87 65.60 -44.45
CA SER A 10 7.21 65.35 -45.74
C SER A 10 6.44 64.01 -45.75
N GLU A 11 5.31 63.97 -46.45
CA GLU A 11 4.55 62.76 -46.81
C GLU A 11 5.33 61.87 -47.79
N TYR A 12 5.57 60.61 -47.40
CA TYR A 12 5.63 59.45 -48.28
C TYR A 12 5.04 58.26 -47.50
N PRO A 13 4.05 57.51 -48.05
CA PRO A 13 3.54 56.33 -47.38
C PRO A 13 4.57 55.20 -47.52
N GLY A 14 5.17 54.80 -46.39
CA GLY A 14 5.93 53.55 -46.30
C GLY A 14 5.02 52.33 -46.47
N PRO A 15 5.56 51.17 -46.85
CA PRO A 15 4.79 49.94 -47.00
C PRO A 15 4.18 49.53 -45.64
N PRO A 16 3.05 48.81 -45.64
CA PRO A 16 2.32 48.49 -44.41
C PRO A 16 3.21 47.72 -43.45
N GLU A 17 3.27 48.18 -42.20
CA GLU A 17 3.90 47.47 -41.09
C GLU A 17 3.27 46.07 -40.96
N GLU A 18 4.09 45.04 -41.13
CA GLU A 18 3.73 43.68 -40.76
C GLU A 18 3.52 43.59 -39.24
N PRO A 19 2.54 42.79 -38.77
CA PRO A 19 2.22 42.69 -37.36
C PRO A 19 3.39 42.07 -36.58
N ALA A 20 3.76 42.70 -35.47
CA ALA A 20 4.78 42.23 -34.55
C ALA A 20 4.44 40.83 -34.01
N GLY A 21 5.12 39.81 -34.54
CA GLY A 21 5.16 38.47 -33.97
C GLY A 21 6.19 38.38 -32.87
N ASP A 22 5.76 38.31 -31.61
CA ASP A 22 6.62 38.00 -30.46
C ASP A 22 6.45 36.54 -30.07
N PHE A 23 7.22 35.63 -30.68
CA PHE A 23 7.52 34.26 -30.19
C PHE A 23 8.79 33.72 -30.86
N GLY A 24 9.94 34.33 -30.57
CA GLY A 24 11.24 33.93 -31.12
C GLY A 24 12.37 33.97 -30.10
N ARG A 25 12.17 33.46 -28.87
CA ARG A 25 13.30 33.29 -27.93
C ARG A 25 13.99 31.96 -28.21
N GLN A 26 15.21 32.03 -28.70
CA GLN A 26 16.09 30.87 -28.84
C GLN A 26 16.39 30.27 -27.46
N PRO A 27 16.36 28.93 -27.28
CA PRO A 27 16.69 28.31 -26.01
C PRO A 27 18.11 28.70 -25.53
N PRO A 28 18.35 28.81 -24.21
CA PRO A 28 19.67 29.12 -23.67
C PRO A 28 20.74 28.14 -24.17
N GLN A 29 21.80 28.69 -24.76
CA GLN A 29 22.92 27.94 -25.34
C GLN A 29 24.17 28.84 -25.40
N ASP A 30 25.35 28.23 -25.48
CA ASP A 30 26.60 28.91 -25.82
C ASP A 30 27.43 28.03 -26.75
N MET A 31 27.36 28.33 -28.05
CA MET A 31 28.00 27.52 -29.07
C MET A 31 29.52 27.57 -29.02
N VAL A 32 30.09 28.69 -28.58
CA VAL A 32 31.54 28.87 -28.52
C VAL A 32 32.08 28.10 -27.32
N ALA A 33 31.36 28.10 -26.19
CA ALA A 33 31.70 27.27 -25.03
C ALA A 33 31.62 25.78 -25.37
N GLU A 34 30.56 25.30 -26.02
CA GLU A 34 30.46 23.88 -26.43
C GLU A 34 31.61 23.45 -27.35
N GLN A 35 31.95 24.27 -28.35
CA GLN A 35 33.08 24.01 -29.23
C GLN A 35 34.41 24.02 -28.46
N SER A 36 34.51 24.89 -27.45
CA SER A 36 35.71 25.01 -26.63
C SER A 36 35.89 23.83 -25.66
N VAL A 37 34.80 23.26 -25.17
CA VAL A 37 34.83 22.02 -24.36
C VAL A 37 35.33 20.86 -25.22
N LEU A 38 34.68 20.61 -26.36
CA LEU A 38 35.03 19.49 -27.23
C LEU A 38 36.45 19.62 -27.81
N GLY A 39 36.85 20.83 -28.19
CA GLY A 39 38.22 21.09 -28.64
C GLY A 39 39.25 20.83 -27.54
N GLY A 40 38.93 21.12 -26.27
CA GLY A 40 39.83 20.93 -25.13
C GLY A 40 40.02 19.45 -24.84
N MET A 41 38.92 18.70 -24.86
CA MET A 41 38.90 17.24 -24.73
C MET A 41 39.70 16.53 -25.85
N LEU A 42 39.59 17.01 -27.10
CA LEU A 42 40.36 16.47 -28.24
C LEU A 42 41.87 16.78 -28.18
N LEU A 43 42.28 17.76 -27.37
CA LEU A 43 43.67 18.20 -27.23
C LEU A 43 44.38 17.59 -26.01
N SER A 44 43.65 17.29 -24.93
CA SER A 44 44.22 16.79 -23.68
C SER A 44 43.33 15.75 -23.01
N LYS A 45 43.95 14.66 -22.56
CA LYS A 45 43.30 13.61 -21.77
C LYS A 45 42.81 14.14 -20.41
N ASP A 46 43.56 15.05 -19.79
CA ASP A 46 43.21 15.61 -18.48
C ASP A 46 41.93 16.46 -18.57
N ALA A 47 41.77 17.20 -19.68
CA ALA A 47 40.56 17.95 -19.96
C ALA A 47 39.32 17.05 -20.14
N ILE A 48 39.49 15.79 -20.54
CA ILE A 48 38.37 14.83 -20.61
C ILE A 48 37.88 14.49 -19.20
N ALA A 49 38.80 14.27 -18.26
CA ALA A 49 38.46 13.95 -16.87
C ALA A 49 37.72 15.14 -16.20
N ASP A 50 38.29 16.34 -16.32
CA ASP A 50 37.69 17.55 -15.72
C ASP A 50 36.29 17.85 -16.28
N VAL A 51 36.08 17.63 -17.58
CA VAL A 51 34.79 17.89 -18.23
C VAL A 51 33.75 16.81 -17.91
N LEU A 52 34.17 15.55 -17.74
CA LEU A 52 33.30 14.43 -17.39
C LEU A 52 32.62 14.64 -16.03
N GLU A 53 33.30 15.30 -15.08
CA GLU A 53 32.73 15.64 -13.77
C GLU A 53 31.59 16.66 -13.85
N VAL A 54 31.56 17.49 -14.92
CA VAL A 54 30.67 18.65 -15.02
C VAL A 54 29.53 18.45 -16.02
N LEU A 55 29.77 17.76 -17.14
CA LEU A 55 28.83 17.66 -18.26
C LEU A 55 28.39 16.23 -18.57
N ARG A 56 27.18 16.10 -19.10
CA ARG A 56 26.61 14.87 -19.66
C ARG A 56 26.33 15.04 -21.16
N PRO A 57 26.13 13.93 -21.90
CA PRO A 57 25.82 14.00 -23.33
C PRO A 57 24.62 14.90 -23.66
N GLY A 58 23.56 14.88 -22.83
CA GLY A 58 22.35 15.69 -23.02
C GLY A 58 22.49 17.18 -22.68
N ASP A 59 23.63 17.63 -22.13
CA ASP A 59 23.83 19.05 -21.78
C ASP A 59 24.21 19.91 -23.00
N PHE A 60 24.71 19.30 -24.08
CA PHE A 60 24.99 19.99 -25.33
C PHE A 60 23.69 20.37 -26.05
N TYR A 61 23.57 21.61 -26.47
CA TYR A 61 22.43 22.07 -27.26
C TYR A 61 22.43 21.45 -28.66
N ARG A 62 23.60 21.26 -29.28
CA ARG A 62 23.70 20.64 -30.60
C ARG A 62 23.83 19.12 -30.51
N PRO A 63 22.94 18.34 -31.16
CA PRO A 63 23.09 16.89 -31.25
C PRO A 63 24.42 16.45 -31.88
N ALA A 64 24.99 17.26 -32.78
CA ALA A 64 26.31 17.00 -33.36
C ALA A 64 27.44 17.06 -32.31
N HIS A 65 27.33 17.96 -31.32
CA HIS A 65 28.30 18.07 -30.24
C HIS A 65 28.14 16.95 -29.23
N GLN A 66 26.91 16.56 -28.93
CA GLN A 66 26.61 15.37 -28.13
C GLN A 66 27.23 14.10 -28.74
N ALA A 67 27.06 13.86 -30.04
CA ALA A 67 27.64 12.71 -30.72
C ALA A 67 29.19 12.68 -30.65
N VAL A 68 29.82 13.85 -30.78
CA VAL A 68 31.28 13.99 -30.63
C VAL A 68 31.71 13.70 -29.19
N TYR A 69 30.99 14.24 -28.20
CA TYR A 69 31.21 14.00 -26.78
C TYR A 69 31.09 12.51 -26.41
N ASP A 70 30.00 11.85 -26.84
CA ASP A 70 29.77 10.41 -26.62
C ASP A 70 30.89 9.55 -27.22
N SER A 71 31.40 9.93 -28.39
CA SER A 71 32.49 9.22 -29.05
C SER A 71 33.83 9.42 -28.33
N ILE A 72 34.07 10.62 -27.78
CA ILE A 72 35.25 10.90 -26.94
C ILE A 72 35.19 10.07 -25.64
N LEU A 73 34.04 10.02 -24.96
CA LEU A 73 33.87 9.24 -23.74
C LEU A 73 34.02 7.74 -23.98
N ASP A 74 33.48 7.22 -25.07
CA ASP A 74 33.59 5.79 -25.40
C ASP A 74 35.04 5.38 -25.68
N LEU A 75 35.80 6.19 -26.42
CA LEU A 75 37.24 5.97 -26.63
C LEU A 75 38.02 6.06 -25.30
N TYR A 76 37.71 7.07 -24.47
CA TYR A 76 38.33 7.26 -23.17
C TYR A 76 38.07 6.07 -22.22
N SER A 77 36.84 5.53 -22.21
CA SER A 77 36.46 4.37 -21.40
C SER A 77 37.21 3.09 -21.78
N ARG A 78 37.56 2.95 -23.07
CA ARG A 78 38.38 1.86 -23.62
C ARG A 78 39.88 2.09 -23.44
N GLY A 79 40.28 3.22 -22.86
CA GLY A 79 41.68 3.61 -22.68
C GLY A 79 42.37 4.04 -23.98
N GLU A 80 41.61 4.27 -25.06
CA GLU A 80 42.13 4.74 -26.35
C GLU A 80 42.29 6.28 -26.33
N PRO A 81 43.30 6.85 -27.00
CA PRO A 81 43.44 8.30 -27.10
C PRO A 81 42.27 8.88 -27.91
N ALA A 82 41.60 9.90 -27.37
CA ALA A 82 40.52 10.60 -28.05
C ALA A 82 41.06 11.87 -28.73
N ASP A 83 41.55 11.71 -29.95
CA ASP A 83 42.05 12.77 -30.83
C ASP A 83 41.16 12.92 -32.09
N PRO A 84 41.33 13.97 -32.91
CA PRO A 84 40.49 14.15 -34.11
C PRO A 84 40.49 12.98 -35.10
N VAL A 85 41.54 12.14 -35.12
CA VAL A 85 41.67 11.01 -36.05
C VAL A 85 40.88 9.80 -35.53
N THR A 86 41.10 9.45 -34.27
CA THR A 86 40.44 8.33 -33.57
C THR A 86 38.94 8.59 -33.40
N VAL A 87 38.56 9.80 -33.00
CA VAL A 87 37.16 10.22 -32.89
C VAL A 87 36.48 10.24 -34.26
N SER A 88 37.18 10.67 -35.32
CA SER A 88 36.64 10.59 -36.69
C SER A 88 36.39 9.15 -37.12
N ALA A 89 37.30 8.21 -36.79
CA ALA A 89 37.16 6.80 -37.15
C ALA A 89 36.00 6.14 -36.40
N GLU A 90 35.82 6.46 -35.12
CA GLU A 90 34.69 5.98 -34.31
C GLU A 90 33.36 6.53 -34.83
N LEU A 91 33.27 7.82 -35.13
CA LEU A 91 32.07 8.45 -35.69
C LEU A 91 31.73 7.94 -37.09
N ASP A 92 32.71 7.55 -37.91
CA ASP A 92 32.47 6.91 -39.20
C ASP A 92 31.93 5.48 -39.04
N ARG A 93 32.48 4.73 -38.07
CA ARG A 93 32.01 3.37 -37.73
C ARG A 93 30.55 3.37 -37.28
N ARG A 94 30.12 4.43 -36.58
CA ARG A 94 28.73 4.65 -36.13
C ARG A 94 27.82 5.27 -37.21
N GLY A 95 28.37 5.66 -38.36
CA GLY A 95 27.60 6.30 -39.44
C GLY A 95 27.22 7.76 -39.16
N GLU A 96 27.84 8.41 -38.18
CA GLU A 96 27.48 9.75 -37.70
C GLU A 96 28.44 10.86 -38.18
N LEU A 97 29.62 10.50 -38.72
CA LEU A 97 30.65 11.45 -39.18
C LEU A 97 30.13 12.48 -40.19
N ARG A 98 29.19 12.12 -41.06
CA ARG A 98 28.58 13.07 -42.00
C ARG A 98 27.64 14.07 -41.30
N ARG A 99 26.96 13.65 -40.22
CA ARG A 99 25.99 14.48 -39.49
C ARG A 99 26.65 15.57 -38.66
N ILE A 100 27.91 15.36 -38.24
CA ILE A 100 28.68 16.35 -37.46
C ILE A 100 29.44 17.37 -38.33
N GLY A 101 29.42 17.22 -39.66
CA GLY A 101 30.19 18.10 -40.58
C GLY A 101 31.50 17.51 -41.10
N GLY A 102 31.74 16.21 -40.90
CA GLY A 102 32.92 15.49 -41.39
C GLY A 102 34.18 15.68 -40.54
N ALA A 103 35.25 14.97 -40.89
CA ALA A 103 36.52 15.00 -40.16
C ALA A 103 37.12 16.41 -40.05
N ALA A 104 36.88 17.29 -41.04
CA ALA A 104 37.31 18.68 -41.02
C ALA A 104 36.73 19.47 -39.83
N TYR A 105 35.53 19.12 -39.37
CA TYR A 105 34.90 19.81 -38.25
C TYR A 105 35.62 19.55 -36.92
N LEU A 106 36.10 18.33 -36.69
CA LEU A 106 36.88 17.98 -35.48
C LEU A 106 38.20 18.76 -35.40
N VAL A 107 38.83 19.05 -36.56
CA VAL A 107 40.01 19.92 -36.63
C VAL A 107 39.65 21.38 -36.33
N THR A 108 38.46 21.84 -36.73
CA THR A 108 37.98 23.18 -36.37
C THR A 108 37.74 23.31 -34.86
N LEU A 109 37.21 22.27 -34.20
CA LEU A 109 37.01 22.27 -32.74
C LEU A 109 38.34 22.46 -31.99
N THR A 110 39.41 21.77 -32.39
CA THR A 110 40.73 21.93 -31.76
C THR A 110 41.35 23.30 -32.00
N GLN A 111 41.02 23.97 -33.11
CA GLN A 111 41.47 25.35 -33.40
C GLN A 111 40.66 26.43 -32.67
N THR A 112 39.46 26.10 -32.19
CA THR A 112 38.57 27.05 -31.52
C THR A 112 38.99 27.31 -30.08
N VAL A 113 39.68 26.35 -29.45
CA VAL A 113 40.12 26.40 -28.05
C VAL A 113 41.40 27.20 -27.90
N PRO A 114 41.40 28.27 -27.08
CA PRO A 114 42.62 29.01 -26.80
C PRO A 114 43.64 28.19 -25.98
N THR A 115 43.18 27.37 -25.03
CA THR A 115 44.01 26.50 -24.19
C THR A 115 43.18 25.36 -23.59
N ALA A 116 43.67 24.12 -23.68
CA ALA A 116 42.96 22.94 -23.17
C ALA A 116 42.74 22.97 -21.65
N ALA A 117 43.60 23.67 -20.89
CA ALA A 117 43.49 23.83 -19.44
C ALA A 117 42.22 24.57 -18.97
N ASN A 118 41.54 25.31 -19.85
CA ASN A 118 40.32 26.04 -19.51
C ASN A 118 39.04 25.26 -19.86
N ALA A 119 39.14 23.99 -20.28
CA ALA A 119 38.00 23.18 -20.69
C ALA A 119 36.94 23.07 -19.59
N SER A 120 37.36 22.91 -18.32
CA SER A 120 36.45 22.88 -17.15
C SER A 120 35.62 24.17 -17.01
N TYR A 121 36.24 25.34 -17.21
CA TYR A 121 35.54 26.62 -17.11
C TYR A 121 34.48 26.78 -18.23
N TYR A 122 34.79 26.34 -19.45
CA TYR A 122 33.80 26.33 -20.53
C TYR A 122 32.71 25.28 -20.29
N ALA A 123 33.03 24.17 -19.63
CA ALA A 123 32.06 23.15 -19.26
C ALA A 123 31.03 23.67 -18.25
N GLU A 124 31.45 24.47 -17.27
CA GLU A 124 30.53 25.16 -16.35
C GLU A 124 29.54 26.06 -17.10
N ILE A 125 30.00 26.81 -18.11
CA ILE A 125 29.14 27.67 -18.94
C ILE A 125 28.09 26.84 -19.67
N VAL A 126 28.49 25.71 -20.27
CA VAL A 126 27.56 24.80 -20.97
C VAL A 126 26.55 24.20 -19.98
N ALA A 127 26.99 23.78 -18.79
CA ALA A 127 26.14 23.23 -17.74
C ALA A 127 25.10 24.25 -17.26
N GLU A 128 25.49 25.52 -17.06
CA GLU A 128 24.57 26.60 -16.72
C GLU A 128 23.50 26.79 -17.80
N LYS A 129 23.88 26.79 -19.09
CA LYS A 129 22.92 26.90 -20.19
C LYS A 129 21.99 25.69 -20.28
N ALA A 130 22.50 24.49 -20.01
CA ALA A 130 21.69 23.27 -19.96
C ALA A 130 20.65 23.29 -18.83
N ILE A 131 21.01 23.79 -17.64
CA ILE A 131 20.07 23.99 -16.53
C ILE A 131 18.98 25.00 -16.91
N LEU A 132 19.37 26.15 -17.47
CA LEU A 132 18.41 27.16 -17.93
C LEU A 132 17.48 26.61 -19.02
N ARG A 133 17.99 25.77 -19.93
CA ARG A 133 17.20 25.11 -20.97
C ARG A 133 16.21 24.10 -20.38
N ARG A 134 16.63 23.24 -19.45
CA ARG A 134 15.75 22.32 -18.72
C ARG A 134 14.67 23.05 -17.94
N LEU A 135 14.98 24.21 -17.35
CA LEU A 135 13.99 25.06 -16.68
C LEU A 135 12.93 25.60 -17.65
N VAL A 136 13.34 25.99 -18.87
CA VAL A 136 12.39 26.43 -19.92
C VAL A 136 11.51 25.25 -20.37
N GLU A 137 12.07 24.06 -20.52
CA GLU A 137 11.32 22.84 -20.87
C GLU A 137 10.32 22.45 -19.78
N ALA A 138 10.74 22.40 -18.52
CA ALA A 138 9.88 22.13 -17.36
C ALA A 138 8.77 23.19 -17.26
N GLY A 139 9.09 24.47 -17.42
CA GLY A 139 8.09 25.54 -17.47
C GLY A 139 7.06 25.35 -18.60
N THR A 140 7.50 24.87 -19.77
CA THR A 140 6.60 24.57 -20.90
C THR A 140 5.68 23.40 -20.59
N ARG A 141 6.19 22.32 -19.97
CA ARG A 141 5.38 21.15 -19.55
C ARG A 141 4.37 21.53 -18.47
N ILE A 142 4.76 22.35 -17.50
CA ILE A 142 3.86 22.83 -16.44
C ILE A 142 2.71 23.65 -17.02
N VAL A 143 3.00 24.51 -18.01
CA VAL A 143 1.96 25.23 -18.75
C VAL A 143 1.03 24.25 -19.49
N GLN A 144 1.58 23.21 -20.13
CA GLN A 144 0.79 22.17 -20.79
C GLN A 144 -0.10 21.40 -19.81
N TYR A 145 0.40 21.04 -18.62
CA TYR A 145 -0.40 20.40 -17.57
C TYR A 145 -1.56 21.28 -17.11
N GLY A 146 -1.33 22.59 -16.98
CA GLY A 146 -2.38 23.56 -16.65
C GLY A 146 -3.51 23.63 -17.66
N TYR A 147 -3.21 23.44 -18.96
CA TYR A 147 -4.23 23.38 -20.02
C TYR A 147 -4.86 22.00 -20.19
N ALA A 148 -4.14 20.91 -19.88
CA ALA A 148 -4.69 19.55 -19.92
C ALA A 148 -5.63 19.26 -18.73
N GLY A 149 -5.39 19.90 -17.58
CA GLY A 149 -6.24 19.76 -16.38
C GLY A 149 -7.66 20.33 -16.51
N SER A 150 -7.98 21.08 -17.57
CA SER A 150 -9.36 21.56 -17.80
C SER A 150 -10.33 20.46 -18.25
N ASP A 151 -9.82 19.27 -18.61
CA ASP A 151 -10.61 18.14 -19.12
C ASP A 151 -10.82 17.01 -18.09
N GLY A 152 -10.91 17.36 -16.79
CA GLY A 152 -11.41 16.44 -15.75
C GLY A 152 -10.37 15.63 -14.98
N GLN A 153 -9.08 15.97 -15.07
CA GLN A 153 -8.05 15.44 -14.16
C GLN A 153 -8.12 16.11 -12.78
N ASP A 154 -7.69 15.37 -11.74
CA ASP A 154 -7.61 15.92 -10.38
C ASP A 154 -6.53 17.02 -10.33
N VAL A 155 -6.92 18.19 -9.81
CA VAL A 155 -6.02 19.34 -9.64
C VAL A 155 -4.83 18.98 -8.74
N ALA A 156 -5.01 18.10 -7.76
CA ALA A 156 -3.91 17.64 -6.90
C ALA A 156 -2.82 16.91 -7.71
N GLU A 157 -3.22 16.03 -8.63
CA GLU A 157 -2.29 15.28 -9.47
C GLU A 157 -1.52 16.20 -10.45
N VAL A 158 -2.21 17.19 -11.01
CA VAL A 158 -1.58 18.21 -11.88
C VAL A 158 -0.54 19.02 -11.10
N VAL A 159 -0.83 19.39 -9.86
CA VAL A 159 0.10 20.12 -8.98
C VAL A 159 1.30 19.26 -8.59
N ASP A 160 1.10 17.99 -8.25
CA ASP A 160 2.18 17.07 -7.90
C ASP A 160 3.13 16.82 -9.07
N ARG A 161 2.59 16.63 -10.29
CA ARG A 161 3.38 16.51 -11.52
C ARG A 161 4.17 17.78 -11.82
N ALA A 162 3.53 18.95 -11.65
CA ALA A 162 4.21 20.23 -11.83
C ALA A 162 5.32 20.45 -10.80
N GLN A 163 5.14 20.02 -9.55
CA GLN A 163 6.18 20.07 -8.52
C GLN A 163 7.34 19.14 -8.88
N ALA A 164 7.06 17.89 -9.27
CA ALA A 164 8.09 16.92 -9.68
C ALA A 164 8.99 17.46 -10.81
N GLU A 165 8.40 18.06 -11.85
CA GLU A 165 9.12 18.69 -12.97
C GLU A 165 10.05 19.83 -12.51
N ILE A 166 9.62 20.70 -11.58
CA ILE A 166 10.48 21.75 -11.03
C ILE A 166 11.62 21.14 -10.19
N PHE A 167 11.32 20.09 -9.43
CA PHE A 167 12.30 19.43 -8.56
C PHE A 167 13.41 18.73 -9.36
N GLU A 168 13.10 18.09 -10.49
CA GLU A 168 14.10 17.48 -11.38
C GLU A 168 15.12 18.49 -11.93
N VAL A 169 14.69 19.75 -12.18
CA VAL A 169 15.57 20.83 -12.65
C VAL A 169 16.55 21.29 -11.55
N SER A 170 16.15 21.18 -10.28
CA SER A 170 16.96 21.60 -9.12
C SER A 170 17.98 20.54 -8.66
N GLU A 171 17.92 19.33 -9.20
CA GLU A 171 18.79 18.23 -8.78
C GLU A 171 20.21 18.44 -9.36
N ARG A 172 21.09 19.14 -8.62
CA ARG A 172 22.54 18.92 -8.75
C ARG A 172 22.83 17.58 -8.10
N ARG A 173 22.98 16.53 -8.90
CA ARG A 173 23.49 15.26 -8.39
C ARG A 173 25.00 15.37 -8.20
N THR A 174 25.42 15.35 -6.94
CA THR A 174 26.64 14.67 -6.53
C THR A 174 26.54 13.24 -7.07
N SER A 175 27.37 12.85 -8.04
CA SER A 175 27.44 11.44 -8.41
C SER A 175 28.07 10.69 -7.24
N GLU A 176 27.39 9.63 -6.80
CA GLU A 176 27.99 8.60 -5.97
C GLU A 176 28.96 7.81 -6.86
N ASP A 177 30.17 8.30 -7.05
CA ASP A 177 31.24 7.54 -7.70
C ASP A 177 32.33 7.27 -6.66
N PHE A 178 32.66 5.98 -6.52
CA PHE A 178 33.56 5.35 -5.55
C PHE A 178 34.61 6.29 -4.92
N VAL A 179 34.51 6.49 -3.60
CA VAL A 179 35.54 7.21 -2.82
C VAL A 179 36.74 6.29 -2.59
N PRO A 180 37.98 6.71 -2.92
CA PRO A 180 39.19 5.95 -2.60
C PRO A 180 39.26 5.63 -1.11
N LEU A 181 39.63 4.40 -0.74
CA LEU A 181 39.72 3.99 0.67
C LEU A 181 40.59 4.94 1.51
N GLU A 182 41.65 5.52 0.93
CA GLU A 182 42.52 6.50 1.58
C GLU A 182 41.78 7.76 2.05
N GLU A 183 40.79 8.23 1.28
CA GLU A 183 39.96 9.38 1.64
C GLU A 183 38.92 9.03 2.72
N LEU A 184 38.54 7.75 2.85
CA LEU A 184 37.66 7.27 3.92
C LEU A 184 38.44 6.93 5.20
N LEU A 185 39.72 6.58 5.10
CA LEU A 185 40.55 6.21 6.25
C LEU A 185 40.71 7.38 7.23
N GLN A 186 40.96 8.59 6.74
CA GLN A 186 41.21 9.72 7.63
C GLN A 186 39.95 10.13 8.43
N PRO A 187 38.76 10.31 7.83
CA PRO A 187 37.52 10.54 8.57
C PRO A 187 37.18 9.38 9.53
N THR A 188 37.42 8.14 9.12
CA THR A 188 37.20 6.96 9.98
C THR A 188 38.14 6.97 11.19
N MET A 189 39.41 7.34 11.00
CA MET A 189 40.39 7.45 12.09
C MET A 189 40.07 8.64 13.00
N ASP A 190 39.61 9.77 12.45
CA ASP A 190 39.13 10.91 13.23
C ASP A 190 37.89 10.52 14.07
N GLU A 191 36.98 9.70 13.51
CA GLU A 191 35.83 9.16 14.22
C GLU A 191 36.28 8.22 15.34
N ILE A 192 37.21 7.30 15.08
CA ILE A 192 37.81 6.40 16.07
C ILE A 192 38.54 7.19 17.18
N ASP A 193 39.26 8.26 16.84
CA ASP A 193 39.94 9.12 17.82
C ASP A 193 38.94 9.94 18.65
N SER A 194 37.82 10.37 18.03
CA SER A 194 36.71 10.99 18.74
C SER A 194 36.04 10.01 19.73
N ILE A 195 35.93 8.74 19.35
CA ILE A 195 35.41 7.65 20.18
C ILE A 195 36.38 7.37 21.33
N ALA A 196 37.69 7.27 21.05
CA ALA A 196 38.73 7.01 22.04
C ALA A 196 38.85 8.14 23.07
N SER A 197 38.77 9.41 22.62
CA SER A 197 38.83 10.58 23.50
C SER A 197 37.60 10.74 24.42
N ARG A 198 36.48 10.07 24.10
CA ARG A 198 35.24 10.06 24.89
C ARG A 198 35.01 8.77 25.68
N GLY A 199 36.01 7.89 25.80
CA GLY A 199 35.94 6.69 26.63
C GLY A 199 35.64 5.38 25.87
N GLY A 200 35.80 5.35 24.55
CA GLY A 200 35.89 4.11 23.77
C GLY A 200 34.56 3.52 23.26
N ILE A 201 33.46 4.27 23.27
CA ILE A 201 32.13 3.81 22.80
C ILE A 201 31.60 4.80 21.76
N SER A 202 31.28 4.32 20.54
CA SER A 202 30.54 5.10 19.54
C SER A 202 29.09 5.24 20.02
N LEU A 203 28.71 6.44 20.43
CA LEU A 203 27.40 6.73 21.02
C LEU A 203 26.45 7.26 19.92
N GLY A 204 25.46 6.45 19.58
CA GLY A 204 24.29 6.88 18.81
C GLY A 204 23.38 7.82 19.62
N VAL A 205 22.18 8.09 19.12
CA VAL A 205 21.18 8.89 19.84
C VAL A 205 20.70 8.13 21.09
N PRO A 206 20.84 8.68 22.30
CA PRO A 206 20.44 7.98 23.53
C PRO A 206 18.93 7.74 23.61
N THR A 207 18.50 6.51 23.87
CA THR A 207 17.09 6.14 24.01
C THR A 207 16.48 6.63 25.32
N GLY A 208 17.32 6.85 26.34
CA GLY A 208 16.89 7.30 27.66
C GLY A 208 16.60 6.17 28.64
N PHE A 209 16.89 4.92 28.23
CA PHE A 209 16.87 3.71 29.06
C PHE A 209 18.28 3.15 29.13
N ALA A 210 18.88 3.12 30.32
CA ALA A 210 20.30 2.79 30.49
C ALA A 210 20.64 1.37 29.98
N GLU A 211 19.77 0.39 30.24
CA GLU A 211 19.98 -1.00 29.79
C GLU A 211 19.81 -1.16 28.27
N LEU A 212 18.89 -0.41 27.66
CA LEU A 212 18.73 -0.41 26.20
C LEU A 212 19.94 0.27 25.54
N ASP A 213 20.44 1.37 26.10
CA ASP A 213 21.61 2.09 25.61
C ASP A 213 22.91 1.28 25.81
N GLU A 214 23.05 0.50 26.89
CA GLU A 214 24.18 -0.44 27.08
C GLU A 214 24.24 -1.54 25.99
N ILE A 215 23.08 -1.96 25.48
CA ILE A 215 22.97 -3.02 24.48
C ILE A 215 23.10 -2.48 23.05
N THR A 216 22.52 -1.31 22.79
CA THR A 216 22.45 -0.71 21.45
C THR A 216 23.57 0.29 21.18
N ASN A 217 24.23 0.80 22.23
CA ASN A 217 25.05 2.01 22.21
C ASN A 217 24.28 3.23 21.65
N GLY A 218 22.97 3.29 21.90
CA GLY A 218 22.07 4.29 21.33
C GLY A 218 21.62 3.95 19.89
N LEU A 219 20.79 4.82 19.31
CA LEU A 219 20.24 4.66 17.96
C LEU A 219 21.20 5.26 16.93
N HIS A 220 21.64 4.47 15.96
CA HIS A 220 22.68 4.89 15.01
C HIS A 220 22.09 5.51 13.73
N ALA A 221 22.88 6.38 13.10
CA ALA A 221 22.57 6.96 11.80
C ALA A 221 22.29 5.88 10.74
N GLY A 222 21.32 6.13 9.85
CA GLY A 222 20.96 5.18 8.79
C GLY A 222 20.11 3.99 9.23
N GLN A 223 19.80 3.85 10.52
CA GLN A 223 18.96 2.77 11.04
C GLN A 223 17.46 3.07 10.87
N MET A 224 16.72 2.05 10.45
CA MET A 224 15.27 1.98 10.56
C MET A 224 14.93 1.10 11.78
N ILE A 225 14.25 1.68 12.75
CA ILE A 225 13.82 1.03 13.99
C ILE A 225 12.29 0.91 13.97
N ILE A 226 11.77 -0.29 14.19
CA ILE A 226 10.34 -0.51 14.40
C ILE A 226 10.08 -0.67 15.89
N VAL A 227 9.14 0.12 16.41
CA VAL A 227 8.60 -0.03 17.76
C VAL A 227 7.18 -0.54 17.63
N ALA A 228 6.86 -1.67 18.25
CA ALA A 228 5.52 -2.21 18.14
C ALA A 228 4.90 -2.68 19.44
N ALA A 229 3.61 -2.38 19.57
CA ALA A 229 2.82 -2.61 20.77
C ALA A 229 1.38 -3.01 20.40
N ARG A 230 0.65 -3.59 21.36
CA ARG A 230 -0.79 -3.87 21.23
C ARG A 230 -1.62 -2.59 21.47
N PRO A 231 -2.79 -2.42 20.82
CA PRO A 231 -3.68 -1.28 21.08
C PRO A 231 -4.30 -1.25 22.49
N GLY A 232 -4.14 -0.11 23.18
CA GLY A 232 -5.01 0.46 24.21
C GLY A 232 -5.70 -0.41 25.28
N VAL A 233 -5.13 -0.48 26.49
CA VAL A 233 -5.85 -0.75 27.75
C VAL A 233 -6.63 0.51 28.18
N GLY A 234 -7.97 0.56 28.04
CA GLY A 234 -8.77 1.72 28.51
C GLY A 234 -10.19 1.95 27.96
N LYS A 235 -10.96 0.93 27.55
CA LYS A 235 -12.27 1.10 26.86
C LYS A 235 -13.48 0.46 27.58
N ALA A 236 -13.66 0.69 28.89
CA ALA A 236 -14.74 -0.01 29.62
C ALA A 236 -16.06 0.79 29.65
N LEU A 237 -17.16 0.14 29.27
CA LEU A 237 -18.53 0.69 29.34
C LEU A 237 -19.39 -0.16 30.27
N SER A 238 -20.48 0.39 30.80
CA SER A 238 -21.46 -0.38 31.60
C SER A 238 -21.95 -1.61 30.84
N LEU A 239 -22.17 -2.73 31.53
CA LEU A 239 -22.71 -3.96 30.91
C LEU A 239 -24.04 -3.71 30.19
N ASP A 240 -24.85 -2.78 30.68
CA ASP A 240 -26.16 -2.47 30.10
C ASP A 240 -26.08 -1.57 28.85
N THR A 241 -24.88 -1.14 28.45
CA THR A 241 -24.70 -0.31 27.25
C THR A 241 -25.08 -1.08 26.00
N ALA A 242 -26.09 -0.59 25.28
CA ALA A 242 -26.51 -1.16 24.00
C ALA A 242 -25.41 -0.97 22.93
N LEU A 243 -25.13 -2.01 22.16
CA LEU A 243 -24.18 -2.04 21.06
C LEU A 243 -24.94 -2.38 19.76
N PRO A 244 -24.83 -1.56 18.71
CA PRO A 244 -25.52 -1.80 17.45
C PRO A 244 -24.84 -2.95 16.68
N THR A 245 -25.67 -3.83 16.11
CA THR A 245 -25.24 -4.96 15.29
C THR A 245 -25.86 -4.87 13.90
N PRO A 246 -25.33 -5.57 12.87
CA PRO A 246 -25.97 -5.68 11.56
C PRO A 246 -27.40 -6.25 11.64
N GLY A 247 -27.69 -7.08 12.65
CA GLY A 247 -29.01 -7.68 12.86
C GLY A 247 -29.94 -6.94 13.84
N GLY A 248 -29.46 -5.89 14.51
CA GLY A 248 -30.23 -5.21 15.56
C GLY A 248 -29.35 -4.64 16.68
N TRP A 249 -29.51 -5.14 17.90
CA TRP A 249 -28.81 -4.68 19.09
C TRP A 249 -28.34 -5.87 19.93
N THR A 250 -27.18 -5.71 20.55
CA THR A 250 -26.71 -6.51 21.69
C THR A 250 -26.38 -5.58 22.86
N THR A 251 -25.95 -6.12 24.00
CA THR A 251 -25.48 -5.33 25.14
C THR A 251 -24.02 -5.62 25.44
N MET A 252 -23.32 -4.70 26.09
CA MET A 252 -21.94 -4.89 26.52
C MET A 252 -21.77 -6.11 27.47
N GLY A 253 -22.82 -6.48 28.20
CA GLY A 253 -22.86 -7.69 29.03
C GLY A 253 -23.03 -8.98 28.25
N GLU A 254 -23.83 -8.98 27.18
CA GLU A 254 -24.19 -10.18 26.42
C GLU A 254 -23.28 -10.46 25.23
N VAL A 255 -22.62 -9.42 24.71
CA VAL A 255 -21.73 -9.50 23.57
C VAL A 255 -20.59 -10.49 23.82
N ALA A 256 -20.40 -11.39 22.86
CA ALA A 256 -19.43 -12.46 22.89
C ALA A 256 -18.44 -12.34 21.72
N VAL A 257 -17.28 -12.99 21.89
CA VAL A 257 -16.31 -13.13 20.81
C VAL A 257 -16.97 -13.89 19.66
N GLY A 258 -16.93 -13.29 18.48
CA GLY A 258 -17.53 -13.83 17.26
C GLY A 258 -18.79 -13.08 16.81
N ASP A 259 -19.45 -12.32 17.69
CA ASP A 259 -20.62 -11.50 17.35
C ASP A 259 -20.24 -10.36 16.39
N GLU A 260 -21.19 -9.83 15.63
CA GLU A 260 -20.96 -8.66 14.76
C GLU A 260 -21.50 -7.37 15.41
N LEU A 261 -20.67 -6.33 15.47
CA LEU A 261 -21.01 -4.96 15.80
C LEU A 261 -20.88 -4.05 14.58
N LEU A 262 -21.08 -2.75 14.76
CA LEU A 262 -20.85 -1.72 13.73
C LEU A 262 -19.69 -0.80 14.13
N ASP A 263 -18.81 -0.48 13.18
CA ASP A 263 -17.64 0.38 13.36
C ASP A 263 -17.99 1.89 13.28
N ALA A 264 -17.01 2.78 13.53
CA ALA A 264 -17.20 4.23 13.46
C ALA A 264 -17.66 4.77 12.08
N HIS A 265 -17.48 3.99 11.02
CA HIS A 265 -17.90 4.32 9.65
C HIS A 265 -19.23 3.67 9.28
N GLY A 266 -19.86 2.97 10.22
CA GLY A 266 -21.15 2.30 10.07
C GLY A 266 -21.10 0.96 9.33
N ARG A 267 -19.94 0.32 9.20
CA ARG A 267 -19.76 -0.99 8.55
C ARG A 267 -19.82 -2.13 9.58
N PRO A 268 -20.29 -3.33 9.19
CA PRO A 268 -20.17 -4.54 10.01
C PRO A 268 -18.71 -4.81 10.39
N THR A 269 -18.50 -5.10 11.67
CA THR A 269 -17.19 -5.48 12.22
C THR A 269 -17.39 -6.57 13.28
N ARG A 270 -16.48 -7.53 13.36
CA ARG A 270 -16.62 -8.67 14.28
C ARG A 270 -16.00 -8.39 15.64
N VAL A 271 -16.62 -8.84 16.72
CA VAL A 271 -16.07 -8.80 18.07
C VAL A 271 -14.99 -9.87 18.17
N LEU A 272 -13.77 -9.43 18.32
CA LEU A 272 -12.59 -10.28 18.36
C LEU A 272 -12.21 -10.65 19.81
N ALA A 273 -12.57 -9.81 20.79
CA ALA A 273 -12.32 -10.06 22.20
C ALA A 273 -13.33 -9.33 23.10
N ALA A 274 -13.60 -9.90 24.27
CA ALA A 274 -14.38 -9.26 25.32
C ALA A 274 -13.72 -9.55 26.68
N THR A 275 -13.43 -8.52 27.47
CA THR A 275 -12.74 -8.68 28.77
C THR A 275 -13.65 -9.35 29.81
N GLU A 276 -13.08 -9.81 30.93
CA GLU A 276 -13.90 -10.10 32.11
C GLU A 276 -14.58 -8.82 32.64
N VAL A 277 -15.65 -9.00 33.40
CA VAL A 277 -16.42 -7.90 33.99
C VAL A 277 -15.59 -7.23 35.09
N LEU A 278 -15.38 -5.92 34.96
CA LEU A 278 -14.58 -5.11 35.86
C LEU A 278 -15.49 -4.45 36.90
N HIS A 279 -15.20 -4.65 38.18
CA HIS A 279 -15.96 -4.11 39.32
C HIS A 279 -15.17 -3.01 40.07
N GLY A 280 -15.90 -2.15 40.80
CA GLY A 280 -15.30 -1.18 41.73
C GLY A 280 -14.56 0.00 41.09
N ARG A 281 -14.84 0.31 39.82
CA ARG A 281 -14.27 1.47 39.11
C ARG A 281 -15.15 2.71 39.28
N PRO A 282 -14.60 3.93 39.39
CA PRO A 282 -15.41 5.15 39.33
C PRO A 282 -16.12 5.26 37.97
N CYS A 283 -17.43 5.44 37.99
CA CYS A 283 -18.27 5.51 36.79
C CYS A 283 -18.98 6.87 36.72
N PHE A 284 -19.26 7.29 35.49
CA PHE A 284 -19.94 8.56 35.21
C PHE A 284 -21.03 8.35 34.17
N GLU A 285 -22.13 9.06 34.36
CA GLU A 285 -23.21 9.22 33.41
C GLU A 285 -22.89 10.42 32.50
N VAL A 286 -22.75 10.19 31.20
CA VAL A 286 -22.50 11.19 30.15
C VAL A 286 -23.80 11.43 29.39
N GLU A 287 -24.36 12.64 29.53
CA GLU A 287 -25.58 13.09 28.83
C GLU A 287 -25.21 13.96 27.63
N PHE A 288 -25.82 13.68 26.48
CA PHE A 288 -25.65 14.38 25.21
C PHE A 288 -26.84 15.31 24.92
N SER A 289 -26.67 16.27 24.00
CA SER A 289 -27.64 17.31 23.66
C SER A 289 -28.90 16.79 22.99
N ASP A 290 -28.85 15.56 22.48
CA ASP A 290 -29.99 14.82 21.95
C ASP A 290 -30.77 14.06 23.04
N GLY A 291 -30.34 14.14 24.31
CA GLY A 291 -30.91 13.43 25.45
C GLY A 291 -30.35 12.02 25.65
N THR A 292 -29.39 11.58 24.83
CA THR A 292 -28.74 10.28 25.00
C THR A 292 -27.91 10.27 26.28
N VAL A 293 -27.93 9.16 27.00
CA VAL A 293 -27.14 8.96 28.21
C VAL A 293 -26.31 7.68 28.12
N LEU A 294 -25.01 7.76 28.43
CA LEU A 294 -24.12 6.60 28.51
C LEU A 294 -23.38 6.56 29.84
N VAL A 295 -23.29 5.36 30.43
CA VAL A 295 -22.51 5.14 31.65
C VAL A 295 -21.16 4.54 31.27
N ALA A 296 -20.10 5.30 31.54
CA ALA A 296 -18.74 4.94 31.19
C ALA A 296 -17.82 5.01 32.41
N ASP A 297 -16.76 4.21 32.42
CA ASP A 297 -15.74 4.32 33.46
C ASP A 297 -14.97 5.65 33.33
N GLU A 298 -14.38 6.12 34.43
CA GLU A 298 -13.63 7.38 34.48
C GLU A 298 -12.58 7.51 33.38
N GLN A 299 -11.93 6.39 33.02
CA GLN A 299 -10.83 6.34 32.06
C GLN A 299 -11.30 6.11 30.62
N HIS A 300 -12.60 5.90 30.40
CA HIS A 300 -13.15 5.70 29.06
C HIS A 300 -12.94 6.95 28.20
N GLN A 301 -12.42 6.78 26.98
CA GLN A 301 -11.96 7.86 26.11
C GLN A 301 -12.95 8.21 25.00
N TRP A 302 -13.26 9.49 24.86
CA TRP A 302 -14.20 10.07 23.90
C TRP A 302 -13.46 11.00 22.94
N LEU A 303 -13.64 10.86 21.62
CA LEU A 303 -13.16 11.87 20.68
C LEU A 303 -14.11 13.08 20.70
N THR A 304 -13.67 14.21 21.27
CA THR A 304 -14.52 15.40 21.45
C THR A 304 -13.86 16.71 20.96
N SER A 305 -14.62 17.66 20.44
CA SER A 305 -14.18 19.02 20.08
C SER A 305 -14.89 20.07 20.92
N ASP A 306 -14.26 21.21 21.18
CA ASP A 306 -14.78 22.33 21.99
C ASP A 306 -14.87 23.62 21.17
N GLY A 307 -15.18 23.50 19.88
CA GLY A 307 -15.12 24.58 18.88
C GLY A 307 -13.77 24.71 18.16
N GLY A 308 -12.81 23.82 18.47
CA GLY A 308 -11.51 23.65 17.80
C GLY A 308 -11.32 22.23 17.23
N PRO A 309 -10.08 21.79 16.91
CA PRO A 309 -9.83 20.44 16.40
C PRO A 309 -10.24 19.36 17.42
N SER A 310 -10.71 18.22 16.93
CA SER A 310 -11.12 17.07 17.76
C SER A 310 -9.95 16.56 18.61
N ARG A 311 -10.22 16.23 19.88
CA ARG A 311 -9.25 15.73 20.88
C ARG A 311 -9.86 14.60 21.68
N VAL A 312 -9.09 13.57 21.99
CA VAL A 312 -9.57 12.44 22.79
C VAL A 312 -9.56 12.82 24.27
N ARG A 313 -10.70 12.85 24.96
CA ARG A 313 -10.86 13.18 26.39
C ARG A 313 -11.43 12.01 27.19
N THR A 314 -10.97 11.78 28.42
CA THR A 314 -11.56 10.73 29.28
C THR A 314 -12.89 11.18 29.88
N THR A 315 -13.73 10.25 30.34
CA THR A 315 -15.00 10.60 31.01
C THR A 315 -14.77 11.47 32.24
N GLY A 316 -13.72 11.20 33.02
CA GLY A 316 -13.32 12.04 34.14
C GLY A 316 -12.91 13.46 33.74
N GLU A 317 -12.25 13.63 32.59
CA GLU A 317 -11.90 14.96 32.05
C GLU A 317 -13.12 15.72 31.56
N LEU A 318 -14.08 15.04 30.91
CA LEU A 318 -15.34 15.65 30.49
C LEU A 318 -16.17 16.12 31.69
N ALA A 319 -16.17 15.34 32.78
CA ALA A 319 -16.76 15.74 34.06
C ALA A 319 -16.13 17.01 34.62
N ALA A 320 -14.82 17.17 34.47
CA ALA A 320 -14.09 18.31 34.98
C ALA A 320 -14.18 19.56 34.07
N SER A 321 -14.44 19.39 32.76
CA SER A 321 -14.34 20.48 31.77
C SER A 321 -15.63 20.81 31.02
N LEU A 322 -16.77 20.23 31.41
CA LEU A 322 -18.07 20.39 30.75
C LEU A 322 -18.48 21.85 30.42
N SER A 323 -18.07 22.82 31.25
CA SER A 323 -18.34 24.25 31.04
C SER A 323 -17.78 24.80 29.72
N THR A 324 -16.77 24.17 29.12
CA THR A 324 -16.18 24.59 27.84
C THR A 324 -17.00 24.16 26.63
N GLY A 325 -17.95 23.22 26.81
CA GLY A 325 -18.74 22.61 25.74
C GLY A 325 -17.93 21.58 24.97
N HIS A 326 -18.34 20.32 25.02
CA HIS A 326 -17.70 19.24 24.26
C HIS A 326 -18.65 18.71 23.19
N ILE A 327 -18.13 18.37 22.03
CA ILE A 327 -18.88 17.97 20.85
C ILE A 327 -18.31 16.66 20.33
N VAL A 328 -19.14 15.67 20.05
CA VAL A 328 -18.74 14.36 19.51
C VAL A 328 -19.28 14.23 18.09
N GLY A 329 -18.47 13.71 17.17
CA GLY A 329 -18.92 13.44 15.81
C GLY A 329 -19.97 12.33 15.78
N ASN A 330 -20.97 12.47 14.92
CA ASN A 330 -21.91 11.38 14.65
C ASN A 330 -21.26 10.32 13.74
N VAL A 331 -21.80 9.10 13.80
CA VAL A 331 -21.51 8.05 12.82
C VAL A 331 -21.91 8.49 11.40
N ALA A 332 -21.17 8.01 10.40
CA ALA A 332 -21.63 8.03 9.02
C ALA A 332 -22.92 7.18 8.85
N PRO A 333 -23.70 7.35 7.77
CA PRO A 333 -24.85 6.47 7.52
C PRO A 333 -24.40 5.01 7.50
N LEU A 334 -25.11 4.13 8.21
CA LEU A 334 -24.74 2.71 8.29
C LEU A 334 -24.68 2.09 6.89
N ARG A 335 -23.60 1.38 6.58
CA ARG A 335 -23.36 0.76 5.28
C ARG A 335 -23.67 -0.72 5.38
N LEU A 336 -24.95 -1.04 5.19
CA LEU A 336 -25.50 -2.39 5.25
C LEU A 336 -25.96 -2.85 3.86
N PRO A 337 -25.94 -4.18 3.59
CA PRO A 337 -26.37 -4.71 2.31
C PRO A 337 -27.86 -4.45 2.03
N VAL A 338 -28.25 -4.54 0.76
CA VAL A 338 -29.65 -4.46 0.35
C VAL A 338 -30.43 -5.62 0.97
N ALA A 339 -31.53 -5.30 1.66
CA ALA A 339 -32.40 -6.29 2.28
C ALA A 339 -33.57 -6.64 1.34
N ASP A 340 -33.97 -7.91 1.34
CA ASP A 340 -35.22 -8.34 0.72
C ASP A 340 -36.39 -8.00 1.66
N LEU A 341 -37.23 -7.06 1.26
CA LEU A 341 -38.23 -6.43 2.13
C LEU A 341 -39.64 -6.74 1.61
N PRO A 342 -40.57 -7.17 2.47
CA PRO A 342 -41.91 -7.62 2.06
C PRO A 342 -42.76 -6.49 1.45
N VAL A 343 -42.47 -5.24 1.84
CA VAL A 343 -43.11 -4.03 1.34
C VAL A 343 -42.04 -3.03 0.94
N ALA A 344 -42.23 -2.31 -0.15
CA ALA A 344 -41.34 -1.25 -0.57
C ALA A 344 -41.11 -0.23 0.57
N PRO A 345 -39.87 0.22 0.84
CA PRO A 345 -39.56 1.07 1.99
C PRO A 345 -40.38 2.36 2.03
N PHE A 346 -40.55 3.03 0.88
CA PHE A 346 -41.36 4.25 0.77
C PHE A 346 -42.83 3.98 1.14
N THR A 347 -43.41 2.90 0.62
CA THR A 347 -44.79 2.51 0.94
C THR A 347 -45.00 2.21 2.42
N LEU A 348 -44.09 1.48 3.07
CA LEU A 348 -44.15 1.25 4.51
C LEU A 348 -44.05 2.57 5.28
N GLY A 349 -43.13 3.44 4.87
CA GLY A 349 -42.95 4.75 5.50
C GLY A 349 -44.20 5.62 5.39
N ALA A 350 -44.81 5.68 4.21
CA ALA A 350 -46.03 6.43 3.98
C ALA A 350 -47.20 5.89 4.81
N TRP A 351 -47.29 4.57 4.99
CA TRP A 351 -48.31 3.96 5.85
C TRP A 351 -48.08 4.27 7.34
N LEU A 352 -46.84 4.17 7.82
CA LEU A 352 -46.46 4.50 9.20
C LEU A 352 -46.60 5.99 9.52
N GLY A 353 -46.39 6.86 8.53
CA GLY A 353 -46.57 8.30 8.65
C GLY A 353 -48.03 8.75 8.76
N GLY A 354 -48.98 7.82 8.62
CA GLY A 354 -50.41 8.07 8.77
C GLY A 354 -51.11 8.45 7.46
N PRO A 355 -52.42 8.71 7.51
CA PRO A 355 -53.20 9.01 6.31
C PRO A 355 -52.77 10.35 5.69
N SER A 356 -52.10 10.28 4.53
CA SER A 356 -51.87 11.45 3.68
C SER A 356 -53.08 11.71 2.78
N ALA A 357 -53.40 12.99 2.54
CA ALA A 357 -54.40 13.40 1.54
C ALA A 357 -53.74 13.82 0.21
N ASP A 358 -52.41 13.75 0.12
CA ASP A 358 -51.66 14.19 -1.05
C ASP A 358 -51.73 13.15 -2.19
N PRO A 359 -52.27 13.51 -3.37
CA PRO A 359 -52.40 12.60 -4.50
C PRO A 359 -51.06 11.99 -4.96
N HIS A 360 -49.93 12.67 -4.77
CA HIS A 360 -48.62 12.16 -5.17
C HIS A 360 -48.15 11.00 -4.28
N VAL A 361 -48.42 11.06 -2.97
CA VAL A 361 -48.14 9.93 -2.05
C VAL A 361 -48.99 8.73 -2.43
N HIS A 362 -50.29 8.94 -2.68
CA HIS A 362 -51.18 7.87 -3.11
C HIS A 362 -50.78 7.25 -4.44
N MET A 363 -50.42 8.06 -5.43
CA MET A 363 -50.00 7.57 -6.74
C MET A 363 -48.70 6.76 -6.66
N ARG A 364 -47.74 7.18 -5.83
CA ARG A 364 -46.49 6.45 -5.64
C ARG A 364 -46.71 5.11 -4.92
N VAL A 365 -47.48 5.10 -3.84
CA VAL A 365 -47.86 3.86 -3.12
C VAL A 365 -48.62 2.89 -4.05
N GLN A 366 -49.57 3.39 -4.85
CA GLN A 366 -50.29 2.57 -5.83
C GLN A 366 -49.39 2.02 -6.95
N GLY A 367 -48.37 2.79 -7.36
CA GLY A 367 -47.39 2.36 -8.35
C GLY A 367 -46.41 1.30 -7.82
N GLU A 368 -46.20 1.24 -6.51
CA GLU A 368 -45.33 0.24 -5.85
C GLU A 368 -46.07 -1.09 -5.58
N GLY A 369 -47.41 -1.10 -5.42
CA GLY A 369 -48.22 -2.33 -5.34
C GLY A 369 -49.33 -2.32 -4.28
N GLY A 370 -50.08 -3.41 -4.16
CA GLY A 370 -51.23 -3.57 -3.25
C GLY A 370 -50.90 -4.28 -1.93
N PHE A 371 -50.05 -3.68 -1.09
CA PHE A 371 -49.50 -4.31 0.14
C PHE A 371 -50.38 -4.21 1.39
N ALA A 372 -51.70 -4.18 1.24
CA ALA A 372 -52.61 -3.86 2.35
C ALA A 372 -52.62 -4.91 3.46
N GLU A 373 -52.52 -6.20 3.11
CA GLU A 373 -52.47 -7.29 4.09
C GLU A 373 -51.11 -7.34 4.79
N GLU A 374 -50.00 -7.19 4.06
CA GLU A 374 -48.65 -7.16 4.62
C GLU A 374 -48.46 -5.99 5.59
N LEU A 375 -48.91 -4.78 5.24
CA LEU A 375 -48.83 -3.61 6.12
C LEU A 375 -49.59 -3.82 7.44
N MET A 376 -50.78 -4.43 7.38
CA MET A 376 -51.57 -4.74 8.58
C MET A 376 -50.87 -5.73 9.51
N THR A 377 -50.05 -6.64 8.96
CA THR A 377 -49.26 -7.58 9.77
C THR A 377 -48.03 -6.95 10.42
N LEU A 378 -47.42 -5.94 9.80
CA LEU A 378 -46.23 -5.26 10.33
C LEU A 378 -46.56 -4.36 11.54
N GLY A 379 -47.76 -3.80 11.62
CA GLY A 379 -48.20 -2.97 12.76
C GLY A 379 -47.45 -1.63 12.86
N ALA A 380 -47.83 -0.77 13.83
CA ALA A 380 -47.34 0.61 13.94
C ALA A 380 -45.92 0.72 14.55
N HIS A 381 -44.93 0.13 13.89
CA HIS A 381 -43.50 0.16 14.26
C HIS A 381 -42.61 -0.09 13.02
N ILE A 382 -41.34 0.29 13.05
CA ILE A 382 -40.39 -0.01 11.97
C ILE A 382 -39.72 -1.36 12.27
N PRO A 383 -39.90 -2.40 11.44
CA PRO A 383 -39.28 -3.70 11.68
C PRO A 383 -37.75 -3.63 11.58
N GLY A 384 -37.05 -4.47 12.35
CA GLY A 384 -35.58 -4.50 12.37
C GLY A 384 -34.93 -4.68 11.00
N ALA A 385 -35.54 -5.46 10.11
CA ALA A 385 -35.08 -5.64 8.73
C ALA A 385 -35.02 -4.31 7.93
N TYR A 386 -35.94 -3.38 8.22
CA TYR A 386 -35.94 -2.04 7.62
C TYR A 386 -34.94 -1.12 8.32
N GLN A 387 -34.77 -1.25 9.65
CA GLN A 387 -33.77 -0.50 10.43
C GLN A 387 -32.31 -0.86 10.06
N ARG A 388 -32.11 -2.02 9.44
CA ARG A 388 -30.81 -2.56 9.03
C ARG A 388 -30.69 -2.79 7.52
N ALA A 389 -31.63 -2.25 6.74
CA ALA A 389 -31.57 -2.25 5.28
C ALA A 389 -30.48 -1.30 4.75
N SER A 390 -30.21 -1.36 3.45
CA SER A 390 -29.22 -0.47 2.83
C SER A 390 -29.53 1.01 3.08
N GLU A 391 -28.50 1.86 3.01
CA GLU A 391 -28.67 3.31 3.17
C GLU A 391 -29.78 3.86 2.27
N GLN A 392 -29.83 3.42 1.00
CA GLN A 392 -30.86 3.83 0.06
C GLN A 392 -32.27 3.43 0.52
N GLN A 393 -32.46 2.17 0.93
CA GLN A 393 -33.76 1.68 1.40
C GLN A 393 -34.22 2.42 2.67
N ARG A 394 -33.30 2.75 3.58
CA ARG A 394 -33.59 3.53 4.79
C ARG A 394 -33.94 4.99 4.50
N ARG A 395 -33.30 5.60 3.50
CA ARG A 395 -33.66 6.95 3.01
C ARG A 395 -35.04 6.97 2.34
N GLU A 396 -35.38 5.94 1.57
CA GLU A 396 -36.70 5.80 0.96
C GLU A 396 -37.81 5.62 2.02
N LEU A 397 -37.55 4.82 3.06
CA LEU A 397 -38.44 4.68 4.22
C LEU A 397 -38.65 6.01 4.94
N LEU A 398 -37.57 6.73 5.22
CA LEU A 398 -37.65 8.05 5.85
C LEU A 398 -38.45 9.03 4.99
N ALA A 399 -38.23 9.04 3.67
CA ALA A 399 -38.97 9.90 2.77
C ALA A 399 -40.48 9.60 2.77
N GLY A 400 -40.87 8.32 2.79
CA GLY A 400 -42.28 7.93 2.93
C GLY A 400 -42.90 8.42 4.25
N LEU A 401 -42.20 8.21 5.37
CA LEU A 401 -42.62 8.68 6.70
C LEU A 401 -42.86 10.19 6.74
N LEU A 402 -41.92 10.95 6.17
CA LEU A 402 -41.94 12.40 6.20
C LEU A 402 -42.93 13.00 5.19
N ASP A 403 -43.09 12.39 4.02
CA ASP A 403 -44.07 12.84 3.04
C ASP A 403 -45.50 12.61 3.53
N ALA A 404 -45.77 11.51 4.25
CA ALA A 404 -47.08 11.26 4.83
C ALA A 404 -47.34 12.06 6.12
N GLY A 405 -46.42 12.04 7.09
CA GLY A 405 -46.63 12.59 8.44
C GLY A 405 -45.65 13.67 8.90
N GLY A 406 -44.58 13.91 8.15
CA GLY A 406 -43.55 14.91 8.49
C GLY A 406 -43.93 16.34 8.13
N HIS A 407 -43.49 17.29 8.95
CA HIS A 407 -43.69 18.72 8.79
C HIS A 407 -42.35 19.45 8.81
N VAL A 408 -42.21 20.48 7.96
CA VAL A 408 -41.05 21.39 7.97
C VAL A 408 -41.44 22.59 8.84
N GLU A 409 -40.70 22.85 9.91
CA GLU A 409 -40.87 24.03 10.75
C GLU A 409 -40.24 25.28 10.08
N ASP A 410 -40.59 26.47 10.56
CA ASP A 410 -40.18 27.75 9.92
C ASP A 410 -38.65 27.96 9.91
N ASP A 411 -37.92 27.27 10.78
CA ASP A 411 -36.46 27.29 10.89
C ASP A 411 -35.76 26.21 10.05
N GLY A 412 -36.53 25.43 9.28
CA GLY A 412 -36.04 24.32 8.46
C GLY A 412 -35.88 23.00 9.20
N THR A 413 -36.18 22.94 10.51
CA THR A 413 -36.21 21.69 11.28
C THR A 413 -37.34 20.79 10.79
N VAL A 414 -37.09 19.49 10.68
CA VAL A 414 -38.10 18.50 10.32
C VAL A 414 -38.66 17.87 11.58
N ARG A 415 -40.00 17.86 11.68
CA ARG A 415 -40.75 17.28 12.79
C ARG A 415 -41.63 16.15 12.32
N PHE A 416 -41.53 15.01 13.00
CA PHE A 416 -42.44 13.89 12.86
C PHE A 416 -43.19 13.67 14.18
N GLU A 417 -44.52 13.57 14.13
CA GLU A 417 -45.36 13.35 15.31
C GLU A 417 -45.99 11.96 15.27
N SER A 418 -45.98 11.25 16.39
CA SER A 418 -46.67 9.99 16.56
C SER A 418 -47.12 9.79 18.00
N ASP A 419 -48.38 9.40 18.19
CA ASP A 419 -48.91 8.98 19.49
C ASP A 419 -48.39 7.59 19.91
N CYS A 420 -47.75 6.86 19.00
CA CYS A 420 -47.10 5.58 19.28
C CYS A 420 -45.65 5.81 19.72
N ALA A 421 -45.38 5.66 21.03
CA ALA A 421 -44.04 5.80 21.58
C ALA A 421 -43.01 4.87 20.92
N ARG A 422 -43.43 3.66 20.53
CA ARG A 422 -42.58 2.69 19.82
C ARG A 422 -42.17 3.18 18.45
N LEU A 423 -43.12 3.67 17.64
CA LEU A 423 -42.81 4.21 16.31
C LEU A 423 -41.91 5.45 16.41
N ARG A 424 -42.14 6.30 17.41
CA ARG A 424 -41.26 7.45 17.69
C ARG A 424 -39.81 7.01 17.95
N ASP A 425 -39.62 6.01 18.80
CA ASP A 425 -38.28 5.50 19.13
C ASP A 425 -37.62 4.81 17.93
N ASP A 426 -38.40 4.10 17.12
CA ASP A 426 -37.95 3.51 15.86
C ASP A 426 -37.50 4.59 14.85
N VAL A 427 -38.24 5.68 14.72
CA VAL A 427 -37.86 6.80 13.85
C VAL A 427 -36.58 7.46 14.36
N ALA A 428 -36.40 7.60 15.68
CA ALA A 428 -35.16 8.12 16.25
C ALA A 428 -33.96 7.22 15.93
N GLU A 429 -34.14 5.89 15.99
CA GLU A 429 -33.11 4.92 15.59
C GLU A 429 -32.80 4.99 14.08
N LEU A 430 -33.82 5.10 13.23
CA LEU A 430 -33.65 5.25 11.79
C LEU A 430 -32.81 6.49 11.45
N LEU A 431 -33.11 7.61 12.11
CA LEU A 431 -32.39 8.88 11.96
C LEU A 431 -30.94 8.75 12.45
N ALA A 432 -30.70 8.14 13.61
CA ALA A 432 -29.36 7.90 14.13
C ALA A 432 -28.53 7.01 13.19
N GLY A 433 -29.13 5.96 12.63
CA GLY A 433 -28.49 5.08 11.66
C GLY A 433 -28.22 5.74 10.29
N LEU A 434 -28.86 6.87 9.98
CA LEU A 434 -28.55 7.70 8.80
C LEU A 434 -27.52 8.81 9.13
N GLY A 435 -27.02 8.85 10.38
CA GLY A 435 -26.04 9.82 10.85
C GLY A 435 -26.63 11.16 11.31
N TYR A 436 -27.96 11.26 11.45
CA TYR A 436 -28.63 12.47 11.92
C TYR A 436 -28.72 12.54 13.44
N THR A 437 -28.53 13.75 13.99
CA THR A 437 -28.87 14.04 15.39
C THR A 437 -30.36 14.32 15.47
N CYS A 438 -31.08 13.64 16.35
CA CYS A 438 -32.51 13.88 16.57
C CYS A 438 -32.82 14.05 18.06
N ALA A 439 -33.83 14.86 18.36
CA ALA A 439 -34.35 15.04 19.72
C ALA A 439 -35.78 14.50 19.77
N ALA A 440 -35.99 13.47 20.60
CA ALA A 440 -37.31 12.93 20.88
C ALA A 440 -37.89 13.63 22.12
N ALA A 441 -38.99 14.36 21.96
CA ALA A 441 -39.66 15.08 23.04
C ALA A 441 -41.18 14.93 22.95
N GLY A 442 -41.80 14.39 24.01
CA GLY A 442 -43.25 14.11 24.01
C GLY A 442 -43.62 13.09 22.93
N SER A 443 -44.60 13.42 22.08
CA SER A 443 -45.04 12.63 20.92
C SER A 443 -44.29 12.94 19.62
N ALA A 444 -43.23 13.75 19.66
CA ALA A 444 -42.53 14.21 18.45
C ALA A 444 -41.04 13.83 18.42
N VAL A 445 -40.54 13.53 17.22
CA VAL A 445 -39.11 13.48 16.89
C VAL A 445 -38.79 14.69 16.02
N ARG A 446 -37.78 15.47 16.42
CA ARG A 446 -37.27 16.60 15.63
C ARG A 446 -35.83 16.35 15.22
N PHE A 447 -35.50 16.68 13.99
CA PHE A 447 -34.12 16.63 13.50
C PHE A 447 -33.92 17.69 12.41
N ALA A 448 -32.68 18.11 12.23
CA ALA A 448 -32.31 19.06 11.18
C ALA A 448 -31.32 18.37 10.22
N THR A 449 -31.44 18.64 8.93
CA THR A 449 -30.58 18.04 7.90
C THR A 449 -30.48 18.91 6.66
N ASP A 450 -29.34 18.88 5.99
CA ASP A 450 -29.14 19.46 4.66
C ASP A 450 -29.42 18.47 3.52
N ASP A 451 -29.65 17.19 3.84
CA ASP A 451 -30.02 16.16 2.87
C ASP A 451 -31.44 16.37 2.30
N ASP A 452 -31.69 15.84 1.10
CA ASP A 452 -33.03 15.77 0.51
C ASP A 452 -33.81 14.60 1.11
N VAL A 453 -34.67 14.88 2.11
CA VAL A 453 -35.45 13.87 2.85
C VAL A 453 -36.93 13.79 2.48
N PHE A 454 -37.39 14.61 1.53
CA PHE A 454 -38.78 14.62 1.04
C PHE A 454 -38.80 14.34 -0.46
N VAL A 455 -39.78 13.57 -0.93
CA VAL A 455 -40.04 13.39 -2.36
C VAL A 455 -41.14 14.36 -2.82
N LEU A 456 -42.09 14.69 -1.94
CA LEU A 456 -43.16 15.64 -2.25
C LEU A 456 -42.60 17.02 -2.62
N PRO A 457 -42.85 17.54 -3.84
CA PRO A 457 -42.25 18.80 -4.30
C PRO A 457 -42.56 20.01 -3.43
N SER A 458 -43.74 20.03 -2.78
CA SER A 458 -44.15 21.11 -1.87
C SER A 458 -43.30 21.12 -0.60
N LYS A 459 -43.16 19.97 0.08
CA LYS A 459 -42.34 19.81 1.30
C LYS A 459 -40.85 19.90 0.99
N ALA A 460 -40.39 19.29 -0.10
CA ALA A 460 -39.01 19.38 -0.57
C ALA A 460 -38.61 20.83 -0.86
N LYS A 461 -39.49 21.62 -1.51
CA LYS A 461 -39.25 23.04 -1.75
C LYS A 461 -39.25 23.84 -0.44
N ALA A 462 -40.20 23.61 0.46
CA ALA A 462 -40.26 24.28 1.75
C ALA A 462 -39.00 24.02 2.59
N HIS A 463 -38.57 22.76 2.69
CA HIS A 463 -37.34 22.36 3.36
C HIS A 463 -36.12 22.98 2.68
N LYS A 464 -36.00 22.91 1.35
CA LYS A 464 -34.87 23.53 0.62
C LYS A 464 -34.77 25.04 0.82
N GLN A 465 -35.89 25.73 1.03
CA GLN A 465 -35.93 27.18 1.24
C GLN A 465 -35.56 27.61 2.66
N THR A 466 -35.70 26.71 3.64
CA THR A 466 -35.56 27.01 5.07
C THR A 466 -34.37 26.28 5.73
N ARG A 467 -33.95 25.14 5.19
CA ARG A 467 -32.85 24.32 5.74
C ARG A 467 -31.52 25.05 5.70
N THR A 468 -30.74 24.84 6.75
CA THR A 468 -29.38 25.35 6.89
C THR A 468 -28.41 24.18 6.95
N THR A 469 -27.12 24.43 6.72
CA THR A 469 -26.10 23.38 6.85
C THR A 469 -26.01 22.96 8.32
N VAL A 470 -26.26 21.67 8.59
CA VAL A 470 -26.27 21.12 9.95
C VAL A 470 -25.01 20.27 10.17
N PRO A 471 -24.15 20.61 11.14
CA PRO A 471 -22.99 19.78 11.45
C PRO A 471 -23.45 18.44 12.04
N ARG A 472 -22.93 17.32 11.51
CA ARG A 472 -23.21 15.95 12.01
C ARG A 472 -22.47 15.66 13.31
N GLN A 473 -22.83 16.38 14.37
CA GLN A 473 -22.18 16.35 15.66
C GLN A 473 -23.20 16.50 16.79
N ARG A 474 -22.84 16.07 18.00
CA ARG A 474 -23.67 16.19 19.23
C ARG A 474 -22.87 16.80 20.36
N ARG A 475 -23.49 17.59 21.22
CA ARG A 475 -22.80 18.22 22.36
C ARG A 475 -22.99 17.40 23.63
N ILE A 476 -21.98 17.29 24.47
CA ILE A 476 -22.11 16.74 25.83
C ILE A 476 -22.65 17.86 26.73
N VAL A 477 -23.78 17.59 27.39
CA VAL A 477 -24.53 18.55 28.20
C VAL A 477 -24.44 18.28 29.69
N ALA A 478 -24.18 17.04 30.10
CA ALA A 478 -23.87 16.70 31.49
C ALA A 478 -22.88 15.54 31.59
N VAL A 479 -22.04 15.54 32.62
CA VAL A 479 -21.27 14.36 33.03
C VAL A 479 -21.33 14.27 34.55
N ARG A 480 -22.05 13.28 35.08
CA ARG A 480 -22.36 13.16 36.51
C ARG A 480 -21.72 11.89 37.08
N PRO A 481 -21.02 11.94 38.23
CA PRO A 481 -20.54 10.72 38.87
C PRO A 481 -21.73 9.87 39.32
N VAL A 482 -21.62 8.55 39.14
CA VAL A 482 -22.62 7.57 39.58
C VAL A 482 -21.98 6.52 40.48
N GLU A 483 -22.82 5.72 41.16
CA GLU A 483 -22.32 4.55 41.90
C GLU A 483 -21.59 3.61 40.93
N SER A 484 -20.50 3.00 41.39
CA SER A 484 -19.69 2.10 40.57
C SER A 484 -20.56 0.96 40.05
N VAL A 485 -20.66 0.84 38.72
CA VAL A 485 -21.35 -0.28 38.06
C VAL A 485 -20.33 -1.25 37.46
N PRO A 486 -20.70 -2.52 37.25
CA PRO A 486 -19.86 -3.44 36.50
C PRO A 486 -19.66 -2.91 35.07
N VAL A 487 -18.41 -2.86 34.62
CA VAL A 487 -18.05 -2.37 33.28
C VAL A 487 -17.20 -3.39 32.54
N ARG A 488 -17.28 -3.43 31.22
CA ARG A 488 -16.56 -4.39 30.38
C ARG A 488 -16.08 -3.71 29.09
N CYS A 489 -15.02 -4.22 28.51
CA CYS A 489 -14.49 -3.76 27.23
C CYS A 489 -14.71 -4.84 26.17
N VAL A 490 -15.02 -4.42 24.95
CA VAL A 490 -14.96 -5.27 23.76
C VAL A 490 -14.02 -4.68 22.73
N GLU A 491 -13.42 -5.55 21.94
CA GLU A 491 -12.54 -5.19 20.83
C GLU A 491 -13.14 -5.74 19.55
N VAL A 492 -13.20 -4.90 18.52
CA VAL A 492 -13.73 -5.25 17.20
C VAL A 492 -12.63 -5.31 16.15
N ASP A 493 -12.94 -5.91 15.01
CA ASP A 493 -12.12 -5.99 13.80
C ASP A 493 -12.01 -4.61 13.09
N GLY A 494 -10.91 -4.35 12.37
CA GLY A 494 -10.69 -3.06 11.67
C GLY A 494 -10.12 -1.92 12.54
N GLU A 495 -10.54 -0.66 12.32
CA GLU A 495 -9.96 0.58 12.91
C GLU A 495 -10.09 0.75 14.44
N HIS A 496 -10.38 -0.34 15.18
CA HIS A 496 -10.48 -0.38 16.64
C HIS A 496 -11.46 0.63 17.28
N LEU A 497 -12.37 1.20 16.48
CA LEU A 497 -13.46 2.08 16.86
C LEU A 497 -14.80 1.35 16.61
N TYR A 498 -15.58 1.09 17.65
CA TYR A 498 -16.94 0.57 17.52
C TYR A 498 -17.96 1.58 18.05
N LEU A 499 -19.18 1.47 17.56
CA LEU A 499 -20.29 2.31 17.99
C LEU A 499 -20.81 1.81 19.33
N ALA A 500 -20.94 2.71 20.30
CA ALA A 500 -21.56 2.42 21.59
C ALA A 500 -22.80 3.28 21.83
N GLY A 501 -23.80 2.70 22.48
CA GLY A 501 -25.06 3.36 22.79
C GLY A 501 -26.07 3.33 21.66
N ARG A 502 -27.34 3.63 21.99
CA ARG A 502 -28.43 3.73 21.00
C ARG A 502 -28.20 4.81 19.94
N SER A 503 -27.32 5.75 20.24
CA SER A 503 -26.97 6.86 19.36
C SER A 503 -25.60 6.70 18.69
N MET A 504 -24.92 5.55 18.85
CA MET A 504 -23.77 5.12 18.05
C MET A 504 -22.50 6.03 18.11
N VAL A 505 -21.68 5.93 19.17
CA VAL A 505 -20.52 6.82 19.48
C VAL A 505 -19.11 6.11 19.45
N PRO A 506 -18.00 6.70 18.92
CA PRO A 506 -16.63 6.06 18.76
C PRO A 506 -15.45 6.44 19.77
N THR A 507 -14.34 5.63 19.93
CA THR A 507 -13.23 5.70 21.00
C THR A 507 -11.72 5.16 20.74
N HIS A 508 -10.57 5.72 21.29
CA HIS A 508 -9.11 5.57 20.81
C HIS A 508 -7.87 5.22 21.81
N ASN A 509 -6.51 5.09 21.42
CA ASN A 509 -5.18 5.08 22.25
C ASN A 509 -3.68 4.99 21.61
N SER A 510 -2.55 5.66 22.13
CA SER A 510 -1.08 5.20 22.33
C SER A 510 0.08 6.22 22.81
N THR A 511 1.31 5.80 23.30
CA THR A 511 2.37 6.64 24.05
C THR A 511 3.94 6.44 23.95
N LEU A 512 4.58 5.38 23.40
CA LEU A 512 6.03 5.09 23.63
C LEU A 512 7.06 5.95 22.84
N GLY A 513 6.80 6.34 21.59
CA GLY A 513 7.78 7.07 20.76
C GLY A 513 8.18 8.45 21.30
N MET A 514 7.37 8.99 22.20
CA MET A 514 7.62 10.26 22.88
C MET A 514 8.78 10.20 23.88
N ASP A 515 9.06 9.05 24.50
CA ASP A 515 10.17 8.93 25.46
C ASP A 515 11.54 9.00 24.75
N PHE A 516 11.66 8.46 23.54
CA PHE A 516 12.86 8.60 22.72
C PHE A 516 13.11 10.06 22.29
N LEU A 517 12.06 10.77 21.87
CA LEU A 517 12.14 12.20 21.51
C LEU A 517 12.56 13.06 22.71
N ARG A 518 12.01 12.76 23.91
CA ARG A 518 12.40 13.42 25.17
C ARG A 518 13.87 13.23 25.49
N SER A 519 14.36 12.00 25.40
CA SER A 519 15.77 11.72 25.62
C SER A 519 16.65 12.47 24.63
N CYS A 520 16.33 12.41 23.34
CA CYS A 520 17.09 13.05 22.27
C CYS A 520 17.15 14.59 22.43
N SER A 521 15.99 15.26 22.47
CA SER A 521 15.93 16.71 22.38
C SER A 521 15.96 17.41 23.74
N VAL A 522 15.22 16.92 24.73
CA VAL A 522 15.12 17.62 26.02
C VAL A 522 16.33 17.34 26.89
N LYS A 523 16.77 16.07 26.98
CA LYS A 523 17.91 15.71 27.85
C LYS A 523 19.28 15.95 27.20
N HIS A 524 19.40 15.71 25.89
CA HIS A 524 20.68 15.74 25.19
C HIS A 524 20.82 16.88 24.17
N GLY A 525 19.79 17.73 24.00
CA GLY A 525 19.84 18.91 23.14
C GLY A 525 20.02 18.60 21.65
N MET A 526 19.74 17.36 21.21
CA MET A 526 19.86 16.95 19.82
C MET A 526 18.55 17.17 19.07
N ALA A 527 18.61 17.73 17.86
CA ALA A 527 17.40 18.05 17.10
C ALA A 527 16.62 16.79 16.70
N SER A 528 15.30 16.75 16.93
CA SER A 528 14.47 15.62 16.54
C SER A 528 13.11 16.06 15.99
N VAL A 529 12.47 15.19 15.20
CA VAL A 529 11.15 15.47 14.62
C VAL A 529 10.19 14.30 14.85
N MET A 530 8.95 14.63 15.21
CA MET A 530 7.83 13.70 15.27
C MET A 530 6.81 14.02 14.18
N PHE A 531 6.51 13.05 13.33
CA PHE A 531 5.36 13.05 12.44
C PHE A 531 4.26 12.24 13.11
N SER A 532 3.24 12.93 13.64
CA SER A 532 2.10 12.28 14.26
C SER A 532 0.90 12.34 13.33
N LEU A 533 0.43 11.16 12.94
CA LEU A 533 -0.73 10.94 12.08
C LEU A 533 -2.00 10.69 12.91
N GLU A 534 -1.83 10.40 14.20
CA GLU A 534 -2.90 10.03 15.13
C GLU A 534 -3.15 11.11 16.20
N MET A 535 -2.10 11.73 16.74
CA MET A 535 -2.18 12.65 17.87
C MET A 535 -1.94 14.10 17.45
N GLY A 536 -2.77 15.02 17.93
CA GLY A 536 -2.57 16.46 17.69
C GLY A 536 -1.39 17.04 18.46
N LYS A 537 -0.76 18.10 17.94
CA LYS A 537 0.38 18.80 18.57
C LYS A 537 0.17 19.13 20.04
N THR A 538 -1.01 19.62 20.41
CA THR A 538 -1.30 20.01 21.80
C THR A 538 -1.29 18.80 22.73
N GLU A 539 -1.76 17.64 22.27
CA GLU A 539 -1.78 16.40 23.06
C GLU A 539 -0.35 15.90 23.30
N ILE A 540 0.47 15.90 22.25
CA ILE A 540 1.89 15.54 22.34
C ILE A 540 2.61 16.46 23.33
N VAL A 541 2.39 17.78 23.23
CA VAL A 541 3.01 18.75 24.16
C VAL A 541 2.53 18.56 25.60
N MET A 542 1.24 18.30 25.84
CA MET A 542 0.73 18.04 27.19
C MET A 542 1.35 16.79 27.81
N ARG A 543 1.50 15.73 27.02
CA ARG A 543 2.13 14.50 27.46
C ARG A 543 3.63 14.67 27.70
N LEU A 544 4.33 15.42 26.83
CA LEU A 544 5.71 15.83 27.02
C LEU A 544 5.91 16.57 28.35
N LEU A 545 5.04 17.55 28.63
CA LEU A 545 5.07 18.32 29.87
C LEU A 545 4.78 17.48 31.11
N SER A 546 3.76 16.61 31.04
CA SER A 546 3.43 15.66 32.11
C SER A 546 4.62 14.78 32.46
N ALA A 547 5.28 14.27 31.42
CA ALA A 547 6.38 13.34 31.54
C ALA A 547 7.67 13.98 32.09
N GLU A 548 7.94 15.25 31.74
CA GLU A 548 9.10 16.03 32.22
C GLU A 548 8.88 16.65 33.61
N ALA A 549 7.72 17.28 33.82
CA ALA A 549 7.39 17.92 35.10
C ALA A 549 6.99 16.92 36.19
N LYS A 550 6.77 15.65 35.83
CA LYS A 550 6.26 14.57 36.69
C LYS A 550 4.93 14.97 37.34
N ILE A 551 4.06 15.54 36.52
CA ILE A 551 2.70 15.94 36.92
C ILE A 551 1.76 14.98 36.21
N LYS A 552 0.73 14.49 36.92
CA LYS A 552 -0.22 13.56 36.30
C LYS A 552 -0.88 14.23 35.10
N LEU A 553 -0.94 13.51 33.98
CA LEU A 553 -1.54 14.04 32.76
C LEU A 553 -2.99 14.47 33.03
N GLY A 554 -3.73 13.68 33.82
CA GLY A 554 -5.09 14.03 34.25
C GLY A 554 -5.18 15.33 35.05
N ASP A 555 -4.19 15.62 35.92
CA ASP A 555 -4.17 16.86 36.71
C ASP A 555 -3.87 18.08 35.83
N MET A 556 -2.98 17.93 34.83
CA MET A 556 -2.70 18.97 33.84
C MET A 556 -3.89 19.24 32.92
N ARG A 557 -4.58 18.19 32.46
CA ARG A 557 -5.73 18.30 31.55
C ARG A 557 -6.98 18.83 32.23
N SER A 558 -7.17 18.49 33.50
CA SER A 558 -8.30 18.97 34.32
C SER A 558 -8.06 20.33 34.97
N GLY A 559 -6.85 20.91 34.83
CA GLY A 559 -6.49 22.19 35.45
C GLY A 559 -6.39 22.14 36.98
N ARG A 560 -6.37 20.95 37.59
CA ARG A 560 -6.28 20.73 39.05
C ARG A 560 -4.84 20.77 39.56
N MET A 561 -4.01 21.61 38.94
CA MET A 561 -2.60 21.73 39.28
C MET A 561 -2.45 22.51 40.59
N THR A 562 -1.70 21.95 41.53
CA THR A 562 -1.33 22.64 42.77
C THR A 562 -0.30 23.74 42.47
N ASP A 563 -0.12 24.70 43.39
CA ASP A 563 0.92 25.73 43.24
C ASP A 563 2.33 25.12 43.09
N ASP A 564 2.57 23.96 43.72
CA ASP A 564 3.80 23.20 43.55
C ASP A 564 3.92 22.56 42.15
N ASP A 565 2.83 22.03 41.58
CA ASP A 565 2.81 21.52 40.21
C ASP A 565 3.06 22.65 39.20
N TRP A 566 2.46 23.82 39.40
CA TRP A 566 2.74 25.02 38.59
C TRP A 566 4.21 25.44 38.68
N THR A 567 4.79 25.35 39.88
CA THR A 567 6.21 25.65 40.10
C THR A 567 7.11 24.62 39.39
N ARG A 568 6.79 23.32 39.46
CA ARG A 568 7.51 22.26 38.75
C ARG A 568 7.42 22.41 37.23
N LEU A 569 6.23 22.73 36.71
CA LEU A 569 6.01 22.99 35.29
C LEU A 569 6.84 24.19 34.83
N ALA A 570 6.74 25.34 35.53
CA ALA A 570 7.47 26.55 35.17
C ALA A 570 9.00 26.34 35.13
N ARG A 571 9.54 25.53 36.04
CA ARG A 571 10.98 25.18 36.05
C ARG A 571 11.40 24.38 34.82
N ARG A 572 10.56 23.46 34.34
CA ARG A 572 10.85 22.62 33.16
C ARG A 572 10.48 23.29 31.84
N MET A 573 9.65 24.32 31.89
CA MET A 573 9.15 25.00 30.69
C MET A 573 10.27 25.66 29.87
N SER A 574 11.30 26.19 30.53
CA SER A 574 12.48 26.76 29.87
C SER A 574 13.26 25.68 29.11
N GLU A 575 13.53 24.55 29.75
CA GLU A 575 14.26 23.42 29.16
C GLU A 575 13.50 22.85 27.93
N ILE A 576 12.18 22.70 28.03
CA ILE A 576 11.35 22.20 26.93
C ILE A 576 11.24 23.22 25.79
N SER A 577 11.14 24.51 26.11
CA SER A 577 11.04 25.57 25.08
C SER A 577 12.34 25.78 24.31
N GLU A 578 13.49 25.47 24.92
CA GLU A 578 14.82 25.56 24.28
C GLU A 578 15.20 24.26 23.54
N ALA A 579 14.51 23.16 23.81
CA ALA A 579 14.77 21.87 23.19
C ALA A 579 14.48 21.90 21.67
N PRO A 580 15.39 21.41 20.80
CA PRO A 580 15.20 21.39 19.35
C PRO A 580 14.26 20.25 18.89
N LEU A 581 13.03 20.21 19.41
CA LEU A 581 12.01 19.22 19.09
C LEU A 581 10.96 19.82 18.13
N PHE A 582 10.78 19.20 16.96
CA PHE A 582 9.81 19.60 15.96
C PHE A 582 8.64 18.60 15.91
N ILE A 583 7.40 19.08 15.81
CA ILE A 583 6.20 18.22 15.73
C ILE A 583 5.39 18.63 14.49
N ASP A 584 5.00 17.64 13.69
CA ASP A 584 4.08 17.79 12.58
C ASP A 584 2.88 16.85 12.80
N ASP A 585 1.68 17.43 12.87
CA ASP A 585 0.39 16.74 13.08
C ASP A 585 -0.53 16.87 11.85
N SER A 586 0.05 17.14 10.68
CA SER A 586 -0.70 17.27 9.44
C SER A 586 -1.40 15.93 9.12
N PRO A 587 -2.73 15.90 8.88
CA PRO A 587 -3.42 14.65 8.55
C PRO A 587 -3.01 14.17 7.14
N ASN A 588 -3.06 12.85 6.92
CA ASN A 588 -2.84 12.22 5.60
C ASN A 588 -1.52 12.56 4.92
N LEU A 589 -0.43 12.70 5.68
CA LEU A 589 0.90 12.96 5.11
C LEU A 589 1.38 11.80 4.25
N THR A 590 1.78 12.12 3.02
CA THR A 590 2.44 11.17 2.12
C THR A 590 3.92 11.02 2.48
N MET A 591 4.53 9.92 2.06
CA MET A 591 5.97 9.68 2.28
C MET A 591 6.86 10.76 1.63
N MET A 592 6.43 11.29 0.48
CA MET A 592 7.16 12.34 -0.23
C MET A 592 7.19 13.64 0.58
N GLU A 593 6.06 14.00 1.20
CA GLU A 593 5.99 15.17 2.08
C GLU A 593 6.81 14.99 3.35
N ILE A 594 6.74 13.81 4.00
CA ILE A 594 7.56 13.47 5.17
C ILE A 594 9.04 13.61 4.83
N ARG A 595 9.49 13.03 3.71
CA ARG A 595 10.87 13.12 3.22
C ARG A 595 11.27 14.56 2.92
N ALA A 596 10.44 15.33 2.23
CA ALA A 596 10.73 16.73 1.91
C ALA A 596 10.86 17.61 3.16
N LYS A 597 9.97 17.42 4.15
CA LYS A 597 10.02 18.15 5.43
C LYS A 597 11.23 17.74 6.26
N ALA A 598 11.53 16.45 6.34
CA ALA A 598 12.69 15.92 7.06
C ALA A 598 14.01 16.43 6.45
N ARG A 599 14.16 16.41 5.11
CA ARG A 599 15.31 16.99 4.40
C ARG A 599 15.51 18.47 4.73
N ARG A 600 14.43 19.26 4.68
CA ARG A 600 14.47 20.70 4.99
C ARG A 600 14.92 20.95 6.44
N LEU A 601 14.42 20.13 7.38
CA LEU A 601 14.82 20.21 8.78
C LEU A 601 16.27 19.75 8.99
N LYS A 602 16.75 18.71 8.29
CA LYS A 602 18.16 18.28 8.32
C LYS A 602 19.10 19.38 7.85
N GLN A 603 18.79 20.05 6.74
CA GLN A 603 19.61 21.16 6.23
C GLN A 603 19.65 22.38 7.16
N LYS A 604 18.53 22.69 7.83
CA LYS A 604 18.41 23.91 8.64
C LYS A 604 18.81 23.72 10.11
N HIS A 605 18.56 22.54 10.66
CA HIS A 605 18.64 22.26 12.11
C HIS A 605 19.41 20.99 12.45
N ASP A 606 20.00 20.30 11.46
CA ASP A 606 20.76 19.06 11.64
C ASP A 606 20.05 18.02 12.52
N ILE A 607 18.83 17.62 12.13
CA ILE A 607 18.07 16.61 12.87
C ILE A 607 18.87 15.31 13.03
N ARG A 608 18.70 14.68 14.19
CA ARG A 608 19.39 13.47 14.65
C ARG A 608 18.45 12.30 14.89
N LEU A 609 17.14 12.52 14.98
CA LEU A 609 16.13 11.47 15.15
C LEU A 609 14.82 11.85 14.46
N VAL A 610 14.22 10.89 13.78
CA VAL A 610 12.88 11.00 13.17
C VAL A 610 11.97 9.95 13.80
N VAL A 611 10.78 10.35 14.25
CA VAL A 611 9.74 9.43 14.75
C VAL A 611 8.48 9.59 13.90
N VAL A 612 7.87 8.47 13.47
CA VAL A 612 6.62 8.43 12.71
C VAL A 612 5.59 7.60 13.46
N ASP A 613 4.43 8.19 13.76
CA ASP A 613 3.40 7.62 14.64
C ASP A 613 1.98 7.76 14.05
N TYR A 614 1.28 6.72 13.60
CA TYR A 614 1.71 5.32 13.40
C TYR A 614 1.66 4.95 11.91
N LEU A 615 2.57 4.06 11.51
CA LEU A 615 2.84 3.74 10.10
C LEU A 615 1.59 3.26 9.34
N GLN A 616 0.64 2.61 10.04
CA GLN A 616 -0.63 2.15 9.46
C GLN A 616 -1.71 3.23 9.28
N LEU A 617 -1.43 4.53 9.43
CA LEU A 617 -2.30 5.61 8.93
C LEU A 617 -1.77 6.29 7.67
N MET A 618 -0.57 5.91 7.24
CA MET A 618 -0.04 6.42 5.98
C MET A 618 -0.87 5.88 4.82
N THR A 619 -1.06 6.73 3.82
CA THR A 619 -1.66 6.39 2.53
C THR A 619 -0.64 6.63 1.43
N SER A 620 -0.57 5.69 0.49
CA SER A 620 0.17 5.88 -0.74
C SER A 620 -0.65 6.77 -1.67
N GLY A 621 -0.03 7.76 -2.30
CA GLY A 621 -0.66 8.56 -3.35
C GLY A 621 -1.00 7.75 -4.62
N LYS A 622 -0.65 6.46 -4.66
CA LYS A 622 -1.00 5.50 -5.71
C LYS A 622 -2.09 4.56 -5.20
N LYS A 623 -3.00 4.13 -6.08
CA LYS A 623 -3.86 2.96 -5.82
C LYS A 623 -2.95 1.73 -5.73
N VAL A 624 -2.75 1.19 -4.53
CA VAL A 624 -2.15 -0.14 -4.31
C VAL A 624 -3.25 -1.12 -3.98
N GLU A 625 -3.11 -2.34 -4.48
CA GLU A 625 -4.15 -3.36 -4.46
C GLU A 625 -4.31 -4.03 -3.09
N SER A 626 -3.26 -4.02 -2.25
CA SER A 626 -3.28 -4.63 -0.91
C SER A 626 -2.59 -3.74 0.13
N ARG A 627 -3.21 -3.62 1.31
CA ARG A 627 -2.65 -2.87 2.46
C ARG A 627 -1.26 -3.37 2.87
N GLN A 628 -0.99 -4.66 2.67
CA GLN A 628 0.31 -5.27 2.97
C GLN A 628 1.41 -4.78 2.01
N GLN A 629 1.07 -4.57 0.74
CA GLN A 629 1.99 -4.01 -0.26
C GLN A 629 2.30 -2.55 0.06
N GLU A 630 1.28 -1.81 0.51
CA GLU A 630 1.39 -0.42 0.94
C GLU A 630 2.30 -0.28 2.18
N VAL A 631 2.13 -1.14 3.19
CA VAL A 631 3.00 -1.19 4.39
C VAL A 631 4.44 -1.60 4.03
N SER A 632 4.63 -2.53 3.09
CA SER A 632 5.95 -2.91 2.57
C SER A 632 6.66 -1.74 1.88
N GLU A 633 5.93 -0.97 1.07
CA GLU A 633 6.46 0.22 0.39
C GLU A 633 6.84 1.32 1.39
N PHE A 634 6.03 1.53 2.43
CA PHE A 634 6.36 2.48 3.50
C PHE A 634 7.61 2.07 4.29
N SER A 635 7.72 0.79 4.64
CA SER A 635 8.90 0.24 5.32
C SER A 635 10.18 0.52 4.52
N ARG A 636 10.19 0.20 3.23
CA ARG A 636 11.32 0.46 2.33
C ARG A 636 11.63 1.95 2.23
N SER A 637 10.61 2.78 2.04
CA SER A 637 10.78 4.22 1.88
C SER A 637 11.34 4.89 3.13
N LEU A 638 10.92 4.43 4.32
CA LEU A 638 11.48 4.89 5.61
C LEU A 638 12.93 4.43 5.77
N LYS A 639 13.29 3.22 5.33
CA LYS A 639 14.68 2.76 5.34
C LYS A 639 15.57 3.58 4.40
N LEU A 640 15.07 3.91 3.21
CA LEU A 640 15.77 4.80 2.29
C LEU A 640 15.93 6.20 2.89
N LEU A 641 14.88 6.75 3.51
CA LEU A 641 14.93 8.02 4.22
C LEU A 641 15.99 8.03 5.32
N ALA A 642 16.06 6.96 6.13
CA ALA A 642 17.06 6.83 7.20
C ALA A 642 18.49 6.89 6.66
N LYS A 643 18.77 6.13 5.59
CA LYS A 643 20.08 6.11 4.94
C LYS A 643 20.43 7.44 4.30
N GLU A 644 19.48 8.03 3.58
CA GLU A 644 19.67 9.27 2.83
C GLU A 644 19.96 10.46 3.75
N LEU A 645 19.28 10.54 4.90
CA LEU A 645 19.48 11.61 5.87
C LEU A 645 20.60 11.30 6.88
N GLU A 646 21.13 10.08 6.89
CA GLU A 646 22.04 9.57 7.91
C GLU A 646 21.50 9.80 9.34
N VAL A 647 20.22 9.46 9.56
CA VAL A 647 19.56 9.58 10.88
C VAL A 647 18.79 8.31 11.23
N PRO A 648 18.71 7.92 12.51
CA PRO A 648 17.76 6.91 12.96
C PRO A 648 16.31 7.35 12.70
N VAL A 649 15.53 6.46 12.09
CA VAL A 649 14.09 6.63 11.86
C VAL A 649 13.34 5.58 12.67
N VAL A 650 12.52 6.02 13.61
CA VAL A 650 11.66 5.17 14.45
C VAL A 650 10.24 5.19 13.88
N ALA A 651 9.76 4.03 13.45
CA ALA A 651 8.38 3.83 13.03
C ALA A 651 7.61 3.11 14.14
N ILE A 652 6.49 3.70 14.56
CA ILE A 652 5.56 3.05 15.49
C ILE A 652 4.57 2.22 14.69
N CYS A 653 4.49 0.93 15.01
CA CYS A 653 3.61 -0.03 14.36
C CYS A 653 2.75 -0.75 15.41
N GLN A 654 1.52 -1.10 15.05
CA GLN A 654 0.71 -2.01 15.87
C GLN A 654 1.07 -3.49 15.65
N LEU A 655 0.91 -4.32 16.69
CA LEU A 655 1.10 -5.79 16.63
C LEU A 655 -0.20 -6.55 16.39
N ASN A 656 -0.11 -7.65 15.65
CA ASN A 656 -1.19 -8.62 15.46
C ASN A 656 -1.46 -9.43 16.74
N ARG A 657 -2.63 -10.08 16.81
CA ARG A 657 -3.13 -10.75 18.04
C ARG A 657 -2.53 -12.15 18.32
N GLY A 658 -1.58 -12.60 17.50
CA GLY A 658 -0.87 -13.87 17.67
C GLY A 658 -0.31 -14.15 19.08
N PRO A 659 0.21 -13.17 19.84
CA PRO A 659 0.67 -13.39 21.20
C PRO A 659 -0.44 -13.84 22.15
N GLU A 660 -1.67 -13.35 21.98
CA GLU A 660 -2.77 -13.55 22.95
C GLU A 660 -3.30 -14.98 22.99
N GLN A 661 -3.11 -15.71 21.90
CA GLN A 661 -3.47 -17.12 21.79
C GLN A 661 -2.39 -18.03 22.41
N ARG A 662 -1.19 -17.50 22.69
CA ARG A 662 -0.11 -18.25 23.33
C ARG A 662 -0.23 -18.18 24.84
N THR A 663 0.21 -19.25 25.50
CA THR A 663 0.23 -19.35 26.97
C THR A 663 1.11 -18.28 27.62
N ASP A 664 2.14 -17.80 26.93
CA ASP A 664 3.09 -16.80 27.45
C ASP A 664 2.73 -15.35 27.17
N LYS A 665 1.78 -15.08 26.24
CA LYS A 665 1.28 -13.74 25.86
C LYS A 665 2.35 -12.70 25.47
N LYS A 666 3.60 -13.13 25.31
CA LYS A 666 4.75 -12.27 24.98
C LYS A 666 4.79 -12.05 23.47
N PRO A 667 4.88 -10.82 22.98
CA PRO A 667 5.02 -10.54 21.56
C PRO A 667 6.38 -10.97 21.03
N MET A 668 6.37 -11.46 19.80
CA MET A 668 7.51 -11.92 19.02
C MET A 668 7.55 -11.16 17.68
N VAL A 669 8.69 -11.19 16.99
CA VAL A 669 8.84 -10.52 15.68
C VAL A 669 7.84 -11.06 14.66
N SER A 670 7.42 -12.32 14.81
CA SER A 670 6.35 -12.92 14.00
C SER A 670 5.01 -12.21 14.11
N ASP A 671 4.78 -11.45 15.19
CA ASP A 671 3.51 -10.78 15.46
C ASP A 671 3.43 -9.38 14.83
N LEU A 672 4.53 -8.89 14.25
CA LEU A 672 4.53 -7.76 13.31
C LEU A 672 4.02 -8.15 11.91
N ARG A 673 3.89 -9.45 11.64
CA ARG A 673 3.59 -9.96 10.30
C ARG A 673 2.10 -9.95 10.06
N GLU A 674 1.65 -9.07 9.18
CA GLU A 674 0.38 -9.28 8.45
C GLU A 674 0.54 -10.38 7.38
N SER A 675 1.77 -10.72 6.97
CA SER A 675 2.05 -11.77 5.96
C SER A 675 1.92 -13.18 6.54
N GLY A 676 1.26 -14.09 5.81
CA GLY A 676 1.12 -15.49 6.20
C GLY A 676 2.34 -16.35 5.91
N CYS A 677 2.31 -17.58 6.41
CA CYS A 677 3.42 -18.53 6.43
C CYS A 677 3.09 -19.79 5.60
N LEU A 678 4.12 -20.53 5.22
CA LEU A 678 4.05 -21.77 4.44
C LEU A 678 4.48 -22.98 5.30
N THR A 679 4.18 -24.20 4.87
CA THR A 679 4.59 -25.42 5.60
C THR A 679 6.04 -25.83 5.32
N ALA A 680 6.62 -26.70 6.16
CA ALA A 680 7.97 -27.23 5.95
C ALA A 680 8.09 -27.97 4.61
N SER A 681 7.01 -28.65 4.21
CA SER A 681 6.92 -29.45 2.99
C SER A 681 6.78 -28.63 1.72
N THR A 682 6.55 -27.32 1.83
CA THR A 682 6.41 -26.44 0.66
C THR A 682 7.70 -26.43 -0.16
N ARG A 683 7.58 -26.78 -1.45
CA ARG A 683 8.71 -26.94 -2.38
C ARG A 683 8.98 -25.65 -3.14
N VAL A 684 10.14 -25.05 -2.93
CA VAL A 684 10.58 -23.82 -3.59
C VAL A 684 11.29 -24.16 -4.91
N LEU A 685 10.90 -23.50 -6.00
CA LEU A 685 11.49 -23.72 -7.31
C LEU A 685 12.81 -22.96 -7.48
N ARG A 686 13.91 -23.71 -7.62
CA ARG A 686 15.24 -23.14 -7.78
C ARG A 686 15.50 -22.68 -9.21
N ALA A 687 16.06 -21.49 -9.35
CA ALA A 687 16.50 -20.91 -10.61
C ALA A 687 17.92 -21.31 -11.01
N ASP A 688 18.74 -21.76 -10.06
CA ASP A 688 20.13 -22.19 -10.35
C ASP A 688 20.16 -23.50 -11.15
N ASN A 689 19.49 -24.56 -10.70
CA ASN A 689 19.55 -25.91 -11.28
C ASN A 689 18.19 -26.45 -11.74
N GLY A 690 17.11 -25.69 -11.56
CA GLY A 690 15.76 -26.07 -11.99
C GLY A 690 15.06 -27.12 -11.11
N CYS A 691 15.71 -27.58 -10.04
CA CYS A 691 15.13 -28.50 -9.07
C CYS A 691 14.22 -27.76 -8.07
N GLU A 692 13.51 -28.52 -7.24
CA GLU A 692 12.82 -28.02 -6.07
C GLU A 692 13.58 -28.37 -4.79
N VAL A 693 13.44 -27.54 -3.78
CA VAL A 693 13.95 -27.78 -2.42
C VAL A 693 12.89 -27.34 -1.42
N THR A 694 12.68 -28.12 -0.37
CA THR A 694 11.66 -27.76 0.64
C THR A 694 12.16 -26.67 1.59
N LEU A 695 11.23 -25.88 2.15
CA LEU A 695 11.59 -24.90 3.19
C LEU A 695 12.22 -25.59 4.41
N GLY A 696 11.77 -26.79 4.77
CA GLY A 696 12.36 -27.60 5.84
C GLY A 696 13.82 -27.99 5.56
N GLU A 697 14.12 -28.43 4.34
CA GLU A 697 15.50 -28.76 3.94
C GLU A 697 16.41 -27.53 3.93
N LEU A 698 15.93 -26.40 3.42
CA LEU A 698 16.68 -25.13 3.43
C LEU A 698 16.99 -24.64 4.84
N LEU A 699 16.07 -24.84 5.78
CA LEU A 699 16.32 -24.50 7.18
C LEU A 699 17.42 -25.38 7.79
N VAL A 700 17.40 -26.68 7.51
CA VAL A 700 18.37 -27.64 8.06
C VAL A 700 19.74 -27.46 7.42
N SER A 701 19.80 -27.24 6.11
CA SER A 701 21.05 -27.07 5.36
C SER A 701 21.66 -25.68 5.55
N GLY A 702 20.84 -24.66 5.83
CA GLY A 702 21.25 -23.26 5.84
C GLY A 702 21.60 -22.71 4.46
N GLU A 703 21.26 -23.43 3.39
CA GLU A 703 21.53 -23.04 2.01
C GLU A 703 20.70 -21.81 1.60
N GLN A 704 21.31 -20.93 0.80
CA GLN A 704 20.68 -19.71 0.27
C GLN A 704 20.56 -19.81 -1.27
N PRO A 705 19.60 -20.58 -1.79
CA PRO A 705 19.51 -20.88 -3.22
C PRO A 705 19.07 -19.67 -4.03
N VAL A 706 19.34 -19.69 -5.34
CA VAL A 706 18.69 -18.77 -6.29
C VAL A 706 17.36 -19.38 -6.70
N VAL A 707 16.28 -18.61 -6.60
CA VAL A 707 14.89 -19.06 -6.82
C VAL A 707 14.21 -18.23 -7.91
N TRP A 708 13.19 -18.81 -8.55
CA TRP A 708 12.36 -18.08 -9.51
C TRP A 708 11.35 -17.20 -8.80
N SER A 709 11.20 -15.96 -9.30
CA SER A 709 10.29 -14.94 -8.80
C SER A 709 9.71 -14.15 -9.97
N LEU A 710 8.58 -13.46 -9.76
CA LEU A 710 7.97 -12.56 -10.74
C LEU A 710 8.38 -11.11 -10.48
N ASP A 711 8.76 -10.39 -11.54
CA ASP A 711 8.94 -8.94 -11.51
C ASP A 711 7.60 -8.18 -11.66
N GLU A 712 7.63 -6.85 -11.60
CA GLU A 712 6.44 -5.98 -11.75
C GLU A 712 5.72 -6.14 -13.11
N ARG A 713 6.39 -6.74 -14.10
CA ARG A 713 5.83 -7.03 -15.42
C ARG A 713 5.41 -8.49 -15.57
N MET A 714 5.31 -9.24 -14.46
CA MET A 714 4.95 -10.65 -14.42
C MET A 714 5.90 -11.56 -15.20
N ARG A 715 7.18 -11.17 -15.30
CA ARG A 715 8.24 -11.97 -15.92
C ARG A 715 9.02 -12.73 -14.88
N MET A 716 9.42 -13.95 -15.24
CA MET A 716 10.27 -14.78 -14.40
C MET A 716 11.69 -14.21 -14.30
N VAL A 717 12.13 -13.88 -13.09
CA VAL A 717 13.46 -13.38 -12.78
C VAL A 717 14.10 -14.20 -11.65
N ALA A 718 15.39 -14.46 -11.77
CA ALA A 718 16.15 -15.17 -10.75
C ALA A 718 16.51 -14.22 -9.59
N ARG A 719 16.29 -14.67 -8.34
CA ARG A 719 16.61 -13.91 -7.12
C ARG A 719 17.15 -14.83 -6.05
N SER A 720 18.12 -14.35 -5.26
CA SER A 720 18.65 -15.13 -4.14
C SER A 720 17.66 -15.16 -2.98
N MET A 721 17.35 -16.35 -2.49
CA MET A 721 16.66 -16.54 -1.22
C MET A 721 17.68 -16.45 -0.10
N THR A 722 17.57 -15.42 0.74
CA THR A 722 18.59 -15.09 1.74
C THR A 722 18.38 -15.79 3.07
N LYS A 723 17.14 -16.18 3.39
CA LYS A 723 16.84 -16.82 4.69
C LYS A 723 15.56 -17.63 4.66
N VAL A 724 15.59 -18.80 5.30
CA VAL A 724 14.41 -19.55 5.71
C VAL A 724 14.44 -19.72 7.23
N PHE A 725 13.30 -19.56 7.90
CA PHE A 725 13.21 -19.67 9.36
C PHE A 725 11.84 -20.16 9.83
N PRO A 726 11.76 -20.81 11.01
CA PRO A 726 10.48 -21.27 11.57
C PRO A 726 9.66 -20.09 12.09
N SER A 727 8.35 -20.17 11.89
CA SER A 727 7.35 -19.14 12.21
C SER A 727 6.32 -19.62 13.24
N GLY A 728 6.63 -20.72 13.93
CA GLY A 728 5.79 -21.32 14.97
C GLY A 728 4.79 -22.34 14.42
N ARG A 729 3.77 -22.65 15.21
CA ARG A 729 2.69 -23.56 14.84
C ARG A 729 1.42 -22.77 14.60
N LYS A 730 0.78 -22.93 13.44
CA LYS A 730 -0.40 -22.15 13.02
C LYS A 730 -1.40 -23.06 12.29
N GLU A 731 -2.67 -22.66 12.25
CA GLU A 731 -3.66 -23.33 11.41
C GLU A 731 -3.30 -23.14 9.93
N VAL A 732 -3.23 -24.25 9.20
CA VAL A 732 -2.84 -24.32 7.79
C VAL A 732 -4.00 -24.82 6.96
N PHE A 733 -4.13 -24.27 5.76
CA PHE A 733 -5.13 -24.63 4.77
C PHE A 733 -4.42 -25.15 3.52
N ARG A 734 -5.00 -26.18 2.90
CA ARG A 734 -4.59 -26.66 1.58
C ARG A 734 -5.43 -25.98 0.51
N LEU A 735 -4.77 -25.16 -0.30
CA LEU A 735 -5.32 -24.59 -1.53
C LEU A 735 -5.06 -25.57 -2.66
N THR A 736 -6.11 -25.97 -3.40
CA THR A 736 -5.99 -26.80 -4.62
C THR A 736 -6.56 -26.03 -5.81
N LEU A 737 -5.79 -25.99 -6.89
CA LEU A 737 -6.15 -25.32 -8.13
C LEU A 737 -6.69 -26.31 -9.17
N ASP A 738 -7.36 -25.79 -10.20
CA ASP A 738 -7.96 -26.58 -11.28
C ASP A 738 -6.89 -27.33 -12.08
N SER A 739 -5.70 -26.74 -12.25
CA SER A 739 -4.54 -27.46 -12.77
C SER A 739 -4.09 -28.65 -11.92
N GLY A 740 -4.63 -28.82 -10.72
CA GLY A 740 -4.26 -29.86 -9.76
C GLY A 740 -3.06 -29.50 -8.90
N ARG A 741 -2.47 -28.31 -9.03
CA ARG A 741 -1.44 -27.79 -8.11
C ARG A 741 -1.99 -27.55 -6.72
N GLN A 742 -1.16 -27.75 -5.71
CA GLN A 742 -1.54 -27.67 -4.31
C GLN A 742 -0.47 -26.97 -3.49
N VAL A 743 -0.88 -26.09 -2.60
CA VAL A 743 0.01 -25.41 -1.65
C VAL A 743 -0.65 -25.36 -0.28
N GLU A 744 0.16 -25.49 0.76
CA GLU A 744 -0.26 -25.47 2.16
C GLU A 744 0.25 -24.20 2.83
N ALA A 745 -0.67 -23.33 3.23
CA ALA A 745 -0.36 -22.01 3.77
C ALA A 745 -1.35 -21.60 4.88
N THR A 746 -0.97 -20.61 5.68
CA THR A 746 -1.89 -20.03 6.68
C THR A 746 -2.93 -19.13 6.02
N ALA A 747 -4.07 -18.90 6.67
CA ALA A 747 -5.17 -18.08 6.13
C ALA A 747 -4.73 -16.66 5.71
N ASN A 748 -3.77 -16.06 6.40
CA ASN A 748 -3.26 -14.73 6.07
C ASN A 748 -2.17 -14.73 4.98
N HIS A 749 -1.85 -15.87 4.36
CA HIS A 749 -0.79 -15.94 3.35
C HIS A 749 -1.28 -15.41 2.00
N PRO A 750 -0.62 -14.42 1.39
CA PRO A 750 -1.10 -13.78 0.18
C PRO A 750 -0.77 -14.60 -1.07
N PHE A 751 -1.76 -14.72 -1.95
CA PHE A 751 -1.61 -15.27 -3.30
C PHE A 751 -1.89 -14.19 -4.33
N LEU A 752 -1.12 -14.19 -5.42
CA LEU A 752 -1.28 -13.21 -6.49
C LEU A 752 -2.51 -13.58 -7.32
N THR A 753 -3.53 -12.73 -7.33
CA THR A 753 -4.75 -12.82 -8.14
C THR A 753 -4.75 -11.75 -9.24
N VAL A 754 -5.78 -11.73 -10.08
CA VAL A 754 -5.96 -10.68 -11.10
C VAL A 754 -6.12 -9.30 -10.46
N ASP A 755 -6.70 -9.25 -9.27
CA ASP A 755 -6.96 -8.03 -8.49
C ASP A 755 -5.83 -7.75 -7.47
N GLY A 756 -4.68 -8.42 -7.61
CA GLY A 756 -3.51 -8.25 -6.74
C GLY A 756 -3.34 -9.33 -5.69
N TRP A 757 -2.53 -9.06 -4.67
CA TRP A 757 -2.21 -10.04 -3.62
C TRP A 757 -3.32 -10.14 -2.57
N ILE A 758 -4.04 -11.27 -2.56
CA ILE A 758 -5.18 -11.52 -1.67
C ILE A 758 -4.82 -12.65 -0.68
N PRO A 759 -5.07 -12.47 0.63
CA PRO A 759 -4.87 -13.52 1.63
C PRO A 759 -5.74 -14.76 1.39
N LEU A 760 -5.20 -15.95 1.63
CA LEU A 760 -5.91 -17.22 1.42
C LEU A 760 -7.26 -17.33 2.13
N GLY A 761 -7.43 -16.71 3.30
CA GLY A 761 -8.67 -16.71 4.08
C GLY A 761 -9.78 -15.84 3.47
N GLU A 762 -9.44 -14.94 2.56
CA GLU A 762 -10.37 -14.11 1.80
C GLU A 762 -10.70 -14.73 0.43
N LEU A 763 -9.86 -15.64 -0.07
CA LEU A 763 -10.08 -16.31 -1.34
C LEU A 763 -11.26 -17.27 -1.28
N THR A 764 -12.07 -17.27 -2.33
CA THR A 764 -13.18 -18.21 -2.50
C THR A 764 -12.96 -19.19 -3.66
N VAL A 765 -13.62 -20.35 -3.61
CA VAL A 765 -13.60 -21.33 -4.71
C VAL A 765 -14.19 -20.69 -5.97
N GLY A 766 -13.47 -20.76 -7.08
CA GLY A 766 -13.80 -20.10 -8.36
C GLY A 766 -12.95 -18.86 -8.67
N GLU A 767 -12.27 -18.26 -7.67
CA GLU A 767 -11.29 -17.20 -7.90
C GLU A 767 -10.00 -17.75 -8.52
N ARG A 768 -9.16 -16.87 -9.09
CA ARG A 768 -7.96 -17.28 -9.85
C ARG A 768 -6.68 -16.74 -9.24
N VAL A 769 -5.68 -17.61 -9.13
CA VAL A 769 -4.33 -17.26 -8.64
C VAL A 769 -3.26 -17.50 -9.70
N ALA A 770 -2.15 -16.79 -9.58
CA ALA A 770 -1.03 -16.83 -10.50
C ALA A 770 -0.22 -18.12 -10.34
N ALA A 771 -0.22 -18.94 -11.39
CA ALA A 771 0.70 -20.04 -11.57
C ALA A 771 1.65 -19.75 -12.75
N PRO A 772 2.87 -20.32 -12.79
CA PRO A 772 3.73 -20.23 -13.96
C PRO A 772 3.07 -20.82 -15.21
N ARG A 773 3.02 -20.03 -16.30
CA ARG A 773 2.67 -20.51 -17.66
C ARG A 773 3.87 -21.17 -18.34
N ALA A 774 5.07 -20.66 -18.08
CA ALA A 774 6.33 -21.21 -18.57
C ALA A 774 7.45 -20.89 -17.57
N VAL A 775 8.46 -21.77 -17.48
CA VAL A 775 9.63 -21.57 -16.63
C VAL A 775 10.86 -21.44 -17.53
N PRO A 776 11.70 -20.39 -17.38
CA PRO A 776 12.93 -20.26 -18.15
C PRO A 776 13.92 -21.40 -17.88
N ALA A 777 14.95 -21.51 -18.74
CA ALA A 777 16.06 -22.41 -18.45
C ALA A 777 16.77 -21.97 -17.15
N PRO A 778 17.19 -22.93 -16.30
CA PRO A 778 17.95 -22.61 -15.10
C PRO A 778 19.28 -21.98 -15.48
N LEU A 779 19.85 -21.24 -14.55
CA LEU A 779 21.10 -20.52 -14.77
C LEU A 779 22.25 -21.48 -15.09
N ASP A 780 22.29 -22.62 -14.42
CA ASP A 780 23.27 -23.68 -14.59
C ASP A 780 22.65 -24.84 -15.40
N THR A 781 22.82 -24.79 -16.72
CA THR A 781 22.39 -25.86 -17.63
C THR A 781 23.55 -26.77 -18.02
N HIS A 782 23.32 -28.08 -18.02
CA HIS A 782 24.32 -29.09 -18.35
C HIS A 782 23.77 -30.09 -19.36
N ALA A 783 24.37 -30.14 -20.56
CA ALA A 783 24.03 -31.14 -21.56
C ALA A 783 24.69 -32.49 -21.23
N VAL A 784 23.97 -33.59 -21.46
CA VAL A 784 24.47 -34.96 -21.31
C VAL A 784 24.45 -35.71 -22.65
N SER A 785 24.97 -36.94 -22.72
CA SER A 785 24.87 -37.74 -23.95
C SER A 785 23.43 -38.23 -24.19
N GLU A 786 23.07 -38.57 -25.42
CA GLU A 786 21.73 -39.12 -25.72
C GLU A 786 21.45 -40.40 -24.91
N ASP A 787 22.45 -41.28 -24.76
CA ASP A 787 22.36 -42.49 -23.95
C ASP A 787 22.03 -42.16 -22.47
N ASP A 788 22.60 -41.08 -21.94
CA ASP A 788 22.32 -40.62 -20.58
C ASP A 788 20.91 -40.04 -20.45
N VAL A 789 20.40 -39.34 -21.48
CA VAL A 789 19.00 -38.83 -21.49
C VAL A 789 18.01 -39.99 -21.42
N VAL A 790 18.25 -41.06 -22.19
CA VAL A 790 17.43 -42.29 -22.16
C VAL A 790 17.52 -42.95 -20.79
N ALA A 791 18.73 -43.10 -20.23
CA ALA A 791 18.92 -43.67 -18.90
C ALA A 791 18.19 -42.87 -17.80
N LEU A 792 18.18 -41.53 -17.89
CA LEU A 792 17.42 -40.67 -16.97
C LEU A 792 15.91 -40.85 -17.12
N ALA A 793 15.40 -40.98 -18.35
CA ALA A 793 13.99 -41.25 -18.61
C ALA A 793 13.54 -42.61 -18.04
N GLU A 794 14.32 -43.66 -18.26
CA GLU A 794 14.05 -45.00 -17.72
C GLU A 794 14.03 -44.99 -16.19
N ARG A 795 15.02 -44.32 -15.57
CA ARG A 795 15.07 -44.15 -14.12
C ARG A 795 13.87 -43.37 -13.59
N ALA A 796 13.41 -42.33 -14.29
CA ALA A 796 12.24 -41.57 -13.86
C ALA A 796 10.98 -42.43 -13.75
N VAL A 797 10.78 -43.36 -14.69
CA VAL A 797 9.66 -44.30 -14.68
C VAL A 797 9.81 -45.35 -13.57
N VAL A 798 11.00 -45.92 -13.41
CA VAL A 798 11.28 -46.97 -12.40
C VAL A 798 11.20 -46.42 -10.98
N GLU A 799 11.79 -45.25 -10.73
CA GLU A 799 11.85 -44.60 -9.42
C GLU A 799 10.55 -43.85 -9.09
N SER A 800 9.66 -43.65 -10.07
CA SER A 800 8.43 -42.84 -9.93
C SER A 800 8.70 -41.39 -9.45
N SER A 801 9.84 -40.84 -9.85
CA SER A 801 10.31 -39.48 -9.60
C SER A 801 11.39 -39.14 -10.62
N VAL A 802 11.43 -37.91 -11.12
CA VAL A 802 12.45 -37.52 -12.10
C VAL A 802 13.78 -37.24 -11.37
N PRO A 803 14.93 -37.82 -11.82
CA PRO A 803 16.22 -37.53 -11.20
C PRO A 803 16.60 -36.04 -11.29
N SER A 804 17.20 -35.48 -10.23
CA SER A 804 17.55 -34.04 -10.14
C SER A 804 18.36 -33.52 -11.34
N GLN A 805 19.26 -34.35 -11.87
CA GLN A 805 20.09 -34.06 -13.05
C GLN A 805 19.27 -33.70 -14.30
N ALA A 806 18.06 -34.25 -14.44
CA ALA A 806 17.17 -33.99 -15.58
C ALA A 806 16.65 -32.55 -15.60
N PHE A 807 16.54 -31.88 -14.45
CA PHE A 807 16.04 -30.50 -14.37
C PHE A 807 17.07 -29.47 -14.85
N ALA A 808 18.37 -29.80 -14.82
CA ALA A 808 19.43 -28.95 -15.34
C ALA A 808 19.68 -29.15 -16.85
N LEU A 809 18.94 -30.03 -17.53
CA LEU A 809 19.14 -30.28 -18.96
C LEU A 809 18.70 -29.07 -19.82
N PRO A 810 19.32 -28.84 -21.00
CA PRO A 810 18.84 -27.89 -22.00
C PRO A 810 17.43 -28.24 -22.50
N LYS A 811 16.68 -27.24 -23.01
CA LYS A 811 15.28 -27.42 -23.46
C LYS A 811 15.10 -28.61 -24.42
N GLU A 812 16.02 -28.78 -25.37
CA GLU A 812 15.98 -29.88 -26.36
C GLU A 812 16.11 -31.26 -25.71
N GLN A 813 16.99 -31.41 -24.71
CA GLN A 813 17.18 -32.67 -24.00
C GLN A 813 16.07 -32.93 -22.97
N VAL A 814 15.48 -31.89 -22.37
CA VAL A 814 14.24 -32.03 -21.59
C VAL A 814 13.12 -32.57 -22.46
N ALA A 815 12.96 -32.03 -23.67
CA ALA A 815 11.95 -32.52 -24.62
C ALA A 815 12.20 -33.98 -25.03
N ALA A 816 13.45 -34.36 -25.31
CA ALA A 816 13.82 -35.75 -25.58
C ALA A 816 13.55 -36.69 -24.39
N LEU A 817 13.88 -36.26 -23.16
CA LEU A 817 13.59 -37.02 -21.94
C LEU A 817 12.10 -37.24 -21.77
N VAL A 818 11.29 -36.18 -21.88
CA VAL A 818 9.83 -36.27 -21.77
C VAL A 818 9.28 -37.16 -22.89
N CYS A 819 9.84 -37.10 -24.11
CA CYS A 819 9.49 -37.98 -25.22
C CYS A 819 9.65 -39.46 -24.83
N HIS A 820 10.83 -39.84 -24.34
CA HIS A 820 11.11 -41.22 -23.92
C HIS A 820 10.25 -41.68 -22.74
N VAL A 821 9.95 -40.80 -21.78
CA VAL A 821 8.99 -41.12 -20.72
C VAL A 821 7.60 -41.39 -21.32
N TRP A 822 7.15 -40.55 -22.27
CA TRP A 822 5.85 -40.68 -22.92
C TRP A 822 5.73 -41.90 -23.83
N GLU A 823 6.81 -42.34 -24.47
CA GLU A 823 6.81 -43.54 -25.34
C GLU A 823 6.45 -44.83 -24.58
N GLY A 824 6.76 -44.89 -23.28
CA GLY A 824 6.50 -46.08 -22.46
C GLY A 824 5.01 -46.34 -22.21
N ASN A 825 4.29 -45.33 -21.70
CA ASN A 825 2.90 -45.47 -21.24
C ASN A 825 2.00 -44.25 -21.56
N GLY A 826 2.51 -43.29 -22.33
CA GLY A 826 1.77 -42.09 -22.69
C GLY A 826 0.67 -42.36 -23.71
N ILE A 827 -0.41 -41.59 -23.60
CA ILE A 827 -1.56 -41.64 -24.49
C ILE A 827 -1.52 -40.38 -25.35
N VAL A 828 -1.52 -40.58 -26.67
CA VAL A 828 -1.68 -39.52 -27.68
C VAL A 828 -2.71 -40.01 -28.70
N ALA A 829 -3.94 -39.52 -28.56
CA ALA A 829 -5.06 -39.95 -29.39
C ALA A 829 -6.01 -38.80 -29.73
N TRP A 830 -6.85 -38.99 -30.74
CA TRP A 830 -7.96 -38.09 -31.04
C TRP A 830 -9.28 -38.72 -30.56
N ASP A 831 -9.98 -38.03 -29.66
CA ASP A 831 -11.33 -38.41 -29.26
C ASP A 831 -12.32 -37.89 -30.31
N GLY A 832 -12.69 -38.75 -31.26
CA GLY A 832 -13.62 -38.41 -32.33
C GLY A 832 -15.04 -38.08 -31.87
N ALA A 833 -15.45 -38.56 -30.69
CA ALA A 833 -16.78 -38.28 -30.13
C ALA A 833 -16.84 -36.88 -29.48
N ARG A 834 -15.75 -36.45 -28.85
CA ARG A 834 -15.65 -35.12 -28.21
C ARG A 834 -14.95 -34.07 -29.08
N GLY A 835 -14.39 -34.48 -30.22
CA GLY A 835 -13.69 -33.61 -31.15
C GLY A 835 -12.45 -32.93 -30.55
N ARG A 836 -11.74 -33.59 -29.63
CA ARG A 836 -10.57 -33.04 -28.92
C ARG A 836 -9.42 -34.03 -28.91
N ALA A 837 -8.19 -33.53 -28.84
CA ALA A 837 -7.01 -34.37 -28.62
C ALA A 837 -6.94 -34.80 -27.15
N ASP A 838 -6.58 -36.07 -26.93
CA ASP A 838 -6.28 -36.67 -25.63
C ASP A 838 -4.78 -36.93 -25.57
N VAL A 839 -4.07 -36.05 -24.86
CA VAL A 839 -2.62 -36.12 -24.62
C VAL A 839 -2.45 -36.22 -23.11
N ARG A 840 -2.20 -37.43 -22.60
CA ARG A 840 -2.08 -37.67 -21.17
C ARG A 840 -1.06 -38.75 -20.83
N TYR A 841 -0.49 -38.69 -19.63
CA TYR A 841 0.40 -39.71 -19.10
C TYR A 841 -0.09 -40.18 -17.73
N PRO A 842 -0.37 -41.48 -17.56
CA PRO A 842 -0.77 -42.04 -16.27
C PRO A 842 0.43 -42.23 -15.34
N CYS A 843 0.39 -41.58 -14.18
CA CYS A 843 1.37 -41.66 -13.11
C CYS A 843 0.80 -42.44 -11.90
N GLY A 844 1.54 -43.44 -11.42
CA GLY A 844 1.19 -44.14 -10.17
C GLY A 844 1.44 -43.29 -8.91
N ALA A 845 2.38 -42.33 -8.97
CA ALA A 845 2.78 -41.48 -7.86
C ALA A 845 2.63 -40.00 -8.19
N ARG A 846 2.30 -39.19 -7.17
CA ARG A 846 2.13 -37.74 -7.32
C ARG A 846 3.45 -37.02 -7.65
N CYS A 847 4.56 -37.49 -7.08
CA CYS A 847 5.89 -36.92 -7.32
C CYS A 847 6.23 -36.89 -8.82
N LEU A 848 6.08 -38.02 -9.52
CA LEU A 848 6.28 -38.09 -10.97
C LEU A 848 5.36 -37.14 -11.75
N ALA A 849 4.09 -37.00 -11.32
CA ALA A 849 3.16 -36.10 -11.99
C ALA A 849 3.57 -34.62 -11.84
N ASP A 850 3.97 -34.20 -10.64
CA ASP A 850 4.48 -32.84 -10.38
C ASP A 850 5.78 -32.59 -11.17
N ASP A 851 6.72 -33.55 -11.14
CA ASP A 851 8.00 -33.46 -11.85
C ASP A 851 7.82 -33.35 -13.37
N LEU A 852 6.94 -34.17 -13.96
CA LEU A 852 6.64 -34.10 -15.40
C LEU A 852 5.92 -32.80 -15.76
N ALA A 853 4.98 -32.33 -14.93
CA ALA A 853 4.35 -31.02 -15.15
C ALA A 853 5.38 -29.88 -15.10
N ARG A 854 6.36 -29.94 -14.20
CA ARG A 854 7.48 -28.98 -14.14
C ARG A 854 8.37 -29.04 -15.37
N LEU A 855 8.73 -30.24 -15.84
CA LEU A 855 9.49 -30.38 -17.08
C LEU A 855 8.73 -29.88 -18.30
N LEU A 856 7.41 -30.08 -18.38
CA LEU A 856 6.57 -29.56 -19.47
C LEU A 856 6.55 -28.03 -19.49
N LEU A 857 6.49 -27.37 -18.33
CA LEU A 857 6.58 -25.90 -18.23
C LEU A 857 7.91 -25.34 -18.79
N ARG A 858 9.02 -26.11 -18.70
CA ARG A 858 10.32 -25.75 -19.30
C ARG A 858 10.33 -25.78 -20.83
N ILE A 859 9.38 -26.50 -21.43
CA ILE A 859 9.18 -26.59 -22.89
C ILE A 859 8.14 -25.57 -23.36
N GLY A 860 7.46 -24.88 -22.43
CA GLY A 860 6.36 -23.97 -22.71
C GLY A 860 5.01 -24.68 -22.83
N VAL A 861 4.88 -25.89 -22.27
CA VAL A 861 3.65 -26.67 -22.27
C VAL A 861 3.05 -26.65 -20.87
N PHE A 862 1.88 -26.04 -20.72
CA PHE A 862 1.12 -26.13 -19.49
C PHE A 862 0.34 -27.45 -19.44
N ALA A 863 0.42 -28.16 -18.31
CA ALA A 863 -0.29 -29.42 -18.08
C ALA A 863 -1.07 -29.39 -16.76
N ARG A 864 -2.20 -30.09 -16.76
CA ARG A 864 -3.06 -30.31 -15.59
C ARG A 864 -2.77 -31.69 -14.99
N ILE A 865 -2.79 -31.78 -13.66
CA ILE A 865 -2.67 -33.03 -12.92
C ILE A 865 -4.07 -33.42 -12.43
N ALA A 866 -4.63 -34.48 -12.97
CA ALA A 866 -5.96 -34.99 -12.62
C ALA A 866 -5.85 -36.26 -11.76
N ALA A 867 -6.76 -36.44 -10.79
CA ALA A 867 -6.86 -37.71 -10.07
C ALA A 867 -7.45 -38.80 -10.98
N ALA A 868 -6.87 -39.99 -10.97
CA ALA A 868 -7.31 -41.16 -11.74
C ALA A 868 -7.64 -42.33 -10.82
N GLU A 869 -8.29 -43.38 -11.35
CA GLU A 869 -8.68 -44.58 -10.55
C GLU A 869 -7.49 -45.23 -9.81
N THR A 870 -6.29 -45.16 -10.39
CA THR A 870 -5.06 -45.76 -9.83
C THR A 870 -3.90 -44.77 -9.82
N GLY A 871 -4.12 -43.55 -9.32
CA GLY A 871 -3.06 -42.54 -9.15
C GLY A 871 -3.43 -41.18 -9.72
N TRP A 872 -2.58 -40.64 -10.59
CA TRP A 872 -2.69 -39.29 -11.15
C TRP A 872 -2.42 -39.33 -12.65
N ASP A 873 -3.10 -38.50 -13.43
CA ASP A 873 -2.79 -38.29 -14.84
C ASP A 873 -2.20 -36.90 -15.05
N VAL A 874 -1.10 -36.79 -15.80
CA VAL A 874 -0.63 -35.52 -16.35
C VAL A 874 -1.30 -35.34 -17.72
N VAL A 875 -2.16 -34.34 -17.85
CA VAL A 875 -2.98 -34.09 -19.03
C VAL A 875 -2.57 -32.77 -19.67
N VAL A 876 -2.15 -32.79 -20.94
CA VAL A 876 -1.84 -31.58 -21.71
C VAL A 876 -3.14 -31.05 -22.30
N THR A 877 -3.60 -29.90 -21.80
CA THR A 877 -4.88 -29.30 -22.15
C THR A 877 -4.72 -28.03 -22.97
N GLY A 878 -5.65 -27.78 -23.87
CA GLY A 878 -5.66 -26.61 -24.74
C GLY A 878 -4.92 -26.88 -26.07
N PRO A 879 -5.47 -26.42 -27.21
CA PRO A 879 -4.93 -26.74 -28.53
C PRO A 879 -3.50 -26.21 -28.75
N GLU A 880 -3.14 -25.08 -28.14
CA GLU A 880 -1.79 -24.51 -28.22
C GLU A 880 -0.75 -25.36 -27.49
N ASN A 881 -0.99 -25.69 -26.21
CA ASN A 881 -0.11 -26.55 -25.43
C ASN A 881 0.04 -27.93 -26.07
N GLN A 882 -1.06 -28.47 -26.60
CA GLN A 882 -1.06 -29.75 -27.33
C GLN A 882 -0.25 -29.65 -28.62
N ALA A 883 -0.33 -28.55 -29.36
CA ALA A 883 0.47 -28.35 -30.56
C ALA A 883 1.97 -28.19 -30.24
N VAL A 884 2.31 -27.40 -29.22
CA VAL A 884 3.71 -27.25 -28.76
C VAL A 884 4.26 -28.59 -28.27
N PHE A 885 3.49 -29.35 -27.48
CA PHE A 885 3.88 -30.69 -27.05
C PHE A 885 4.14 -31.62 -28.25
N LEU A 886 3.21 -31.69 -29.21
CA LEU A 886 3.33 -32.56 -30.37
C LEU A 886 4.46 -32.14 -31.32
N HIS A 887 4.86 -30.86 -31.31
CA HIS A 887 5.96 -30.33 -32.13
C HIS A 887 7.33 -30.49 -31.44
N ASP A 888 7.44 -30.07 -30.17
CA ASP A 888 8.71 -29.98 -29.45
C ASP A 888 9.08 -31.30 -28.74
N VAL A 889 8.09 -32.02 -28.17
CA VAL A 889 8.28 -33.30 -27.48
C VAL A 889 8.01 -34.49 -28.41
N GLY A 890 7.05 -34.33 -29.32
CA GLY A 890 6.57 -35.39 -30.19
C GLY A 890 7.50 -35.70 -31.37
N ALA A 891 8.35 -36.71 -31.22
CA ALA A 891 9.03 -37.35 -32.34
C ALA A 891 8.01 -38.11 -33.25
N HIS A 892 7.75 -37.55 -34.43
CA HIS A 892 7.30 -38.14 -35.72
C HIS A 892 6.51 -39.49 -35.80
N GLY A 893 5.68 -39.85 -34.82
CA GLY A 893 4.76 -41.00 -34.93
C GLY A 893 3.50 -40.68 -35.76
N THR A 894 2.93 -41.68 -36.44
CA THR A 894 1.70 -41.51 -37.26
C THR A 894 0.51 -41.01 -36.43
N ALA A 895 0.39 -41.42 -35.17
CA ALA A 895 -0.67 -40.96 -34.27
C ALA A 895 -0.51 -39.47 -33.88
N ALA A 896 0.70 -39.03 -33.51
CA ALA A 896 1.00 -37.64 -33.19
C ALA A 896 0.81 -36.71 -34.40
N GLN A 897 1.29 -37.14 -35.58
CA GLN A 897 1.07 -36.43 -36.84
C GLN A 897 -0.42 -36.33 -37.21
N TRP A 898 -1.18 -37.40 -36.97
CA TRP A 898 -2.63 -37.40 -37.23
C TRP A 898 -3.37 -36.45 -36.28
N VAL A 899 -3.06 -36.47 -34.98
CA VAL A 899 -3.65 -35.54 -34.00
C VAL A 899 -3.30 -34.09 -34.35
N LEU A 900 -2.04 -33.80 -34.68
CA LEU A 900 -1.59 -32.46 -35.09
C LEU A 900 -2.32 -31.97 -36.35
N ALA A 901 -2.53 -32.85 -37.33
CA ALA A 901 -3.30 -32.52 -38.54
C ALA A 901 -4.77 -32.19 -38.24
N GLN A 902 -5.39 -32.84 -37.23
CA GLN A 902 -6.74 -32.50 -36.77
C GLN A 902 -6.80 -31.18 -35.97
N LEU A 903 -5.71 -30.79 -35.29
CA LEU A 903 -5.61 -29.54 -34.55
C LEU A 903 -5.39 -28.32 -35.46
N GLY A 904 -4.69 -28.48 -36.59
CA GLY A 904 -4.35 -27.41 -37.54
C GLY A 904 -5.50 -26.44 -37.88
N PRO A 905 -6.70 -26.91 -38.27
CA PRO A 905 -7.85 -26.06 -38.56
C PRO A 905 -8.41 -25.27 -37.36
N LYS A 906 -8.09 -25.68 -36.13
CA LYS A 906 -8.63 -25.10 -34.88
C LYS A 906 -7.69 -24.09 -34.23
N LEU A 907 -6.39 -24.10 -34.56
CA LEU A 907 -5.39 -23.15 -34.06
C LEU A 907 -5.62 -21.71 -34.50
N VAL A 908 -6.42 -21.48 -35.55
CA VAL A 908 -6.77 -20.13 -36.06
C VAL A 908 -8.06 -19.57 -35.43
N ARG A 909 -8.80 -20.38 -34.63
CA ARG A 909 -10.16 -20.06 -34.18
C ARG A 909 -10.32 -19.72 -32.70
N HIS A 910 -9.23 -19.62 -31.94
CA HIS A 910 -9.31 -19.23 -30.54
C HIS A 910 -8.39 -18.03 -30.31
N ASP A 911 -9.00 -16.85 -30.25
CA ASP A 911 -8.38 -15.68 -29.65
C ASP A 911 -7.99 -16.01 -28.21
N ALA A 912 -6.81 -15.49 -27.85
CA ALA A 912 -6.19 -15.58 -26.55
C ALA A 912 -7.19 -15.35 -25.41
N ASP A 913 -7.23 -16.31 -24.49
CA ASP A 913 -7.77 -16.22 -23.12
C ASP A 913 -8.78 -15.07 -22.88
N THR A 914 -10.06 -15.33 -23.19
CA THR A 914 -11.26 -14.65 -22.67
C THR A 914 -11.07 -13.17 -22.28
N VAL A 915 -11.12 -12.29 -23.28
CA VAL A 915 -11.44 -10.87 -23.11
C VAL A 915 -12.78 -10.79 -22.37
N THR A 916 -12.82 -10.17 -21.18
CA THR A 916 -14.08 -9.92 -20.48
C THR A 916 -14.94 -8.96 -21.32
N PRO A 917 -16.28 -9.04 -21.25
CA PRO A 917 -17.20 -8.10 -21.93
C PRO A 917 -16.86 -6.62 -21.64
N ASP A 918 -16.23 -6.35 -20.50
CA ASP A 918 -15.79 -5.02 -20.08
C ASP A 918 -14.58 -4.49 -20.85
N VAL A 919 -13.66 -5.37 -21.25
CA VAL A 919 -12.50 -5.04 -22.11
C VAL A 919 -12.95 -4.85 -23.56
N GLU A 920 -13.92 -5.65 -24.03
CA GLU A 920 -14.56 -5.47 -25.34
C GLU A 920 -15.34 -4.14 -25.41
N ALA A 921 -16.01 -3.76 -24.31
CA ALA A 921 -16.65 -2.45 -24.17
C ALA A 921 -15.64 -1.29 -24.08
N ALA A 922 -14.46 -1.50 -23.48
CA ALA A 922 -13.40 -0.51 -23.43
C ALA A 922 -12.75 -0.29 -24.82
N LEU A 923 -12.49 -1.36 -25.56
CA LEU A 923 -11.98 -1.30 -26.94
C LEU A 923 -13.01 -0.67 -27.89
N GLY A 924 -14.29 -1.01 -27.73
CA GLY A 924 -15.39 -0.40 -28.49
C GLY A 924 -15.58 1.09 -28.20
N ARG A 925 -15.32 1.55 -26.97
CA ARG A 925 -15.32 2.97 -26.60
C ARG A 925 -14.14 3.73 -27.22
N LEU A 926 -12.95 3.13 -27.24
CA LEU A 926 -11.76 3.71 -27.88
C LEU A 926 -11.92 3.84 -29.41
N LEU A 927 -12.48 2.84 -30.06
CA LEU A 927 -12.73 2.86 -31.52
C LEU A 927 -13.87 3.82 -31.92
N ALA A 928 -14.78 4.14 -31.00
CA ALA A 928 -15.85 5.11 -31.24
C ALA A 928 -15.39 6.58 -31.15
N VAL A 929 -14.23 6.86 -30.53
CA VAL A 929 -13.69 8.22 -30.34
C VAL A 929 -12.85 8.68 -31.53
N GLU A 930 -12.28 7.78 -32.33
CA GLU A 930 -11.36 8.12 -33.44
C GLU A 930 -11.92 7.96 -34.88
N GLU A 931 -13.20 7.64 -35.06
CA GLU A 931 -13.87 7.49 -36.39
C GLU A 931 -13.15 6.57 -37.42
N LEU A 932 -12.35 5.59 -36.98
CA LEU A 932 -11.65 4.68 -37.89
C LEU A 932 -12.46 3.42 -38.20
N ALA A 933 -12.57 3.06 -39.48
CA ALA A 933 -13.23 1.82 -39.89
C ALA A 933 -12.31 0.61 -39.67
N PRO A 934 -12.80 -0.54 -39.16
CA PRO A 934 -11.99 -1.74 -38.93
C PRO A 934 -11.20 -2.23 -40.16
N SER A 935 -11.68 -1.93 -41.37
CA SER A 935 -11.01 -2.23 -42.64
C SER A 935 -9.75 -1.38 -42.92
N GLU A 936 -9.65 -0.19 -42.35
CA GLU A 936 -8.51 0.73 -42.54
C GLU A 936 -7.30 0.32 -41.69
N LEU A 937 -7.54 -0.22 -40.50
CA LEU A 937 -6.51 -0.78 -39.62
C LEU A 937 -5.78 -1.98 -40.26
N VAL A 938 -6.54 -2.84 -40.95
CA VAL A 938 -6.01 -4.02 -41.66
C VAL A 938 -5.21 -3.61 -42.90
N ALA A 939 -5.61 -2.55 -43.60
CA ALA A 939 -4.88 -2.02 -44.76
C ALA A 939 -3.56 -1.34 -44.35
N ALA A 940 -3.53 -0.64 -43.22
CA ALA A 940 -2.32 -0.04 -42.67
C ALA A 940 -1.29 -1.10 -42.25
N ALA A 941 -1.74 -2.18 -41.59
CA ALA A 941 -0.89 -3.29 -41.16
C ALA A 941 -0.28 -4.08 -42.34
N ALA A 942 -1.01 -4.20 -43.46
CA ALA A 942 -0.53 -4.93 -44.64
C ALA A 942 0.59 -4.19 -45.43
N SER A 943 0.75 -2.87 -45.24
CA SER A 943 1.66 -2.05 -46.06
C SER A 943 3.15 -2.07 -45.63
N ARG A 944 3.50 -2.73 -44.51
CA ARG A 944 4.86 -2.70 -43.93
C ARG A 944 5.57 -4.07 -43.85
N SER A 945 5.16 -5.06 -44.65
CA SER A 945 5.81 -6.37 -44.65
C SER A 945 7.12 -6.40 -45.46
N VAL A 946 8.26 -6.15 -44.80
CA VAL A 946 9.58 -6.60 -45.30
C VAL A 946 10.39 -7.19 -44.15
N GLY A 947 10.29 -8.51 -43.96
CA GLY A 947 11.33 -9.36 -43.32
C GLY A 947 11.10 -9.81 -41.87
N GLY A 948 10.83 -11.11 -41.68
CA GLY A 948 11.18 -11.86 -40.45
C GLY A 948 10.08 -12.09 -39.41
N SER A 949 9.78 -13.36 -39.13
CA SER A 949 8.70 -13.89 -38.27
C SER A 949 8.72 -13.38 -36.81
N ARG A 950 7.69 -12.58 -36.45
CA ARG A 950 7.05 -12.49 -35.12
C ARG A 950 5.63 -11.90 -35.28
N SER A 951 4.72 -12.36 -34.43
CA SER A 951 3.25 -12.34 -34.51
C SER A 951 2.58 -10.96 -34.66
N SER A 952 1.42 -10.96 -35.33
CA SER A 952 0.63 -9.80 -35.78
C SER A 952 0.08 -8.86 -34.69
N LEU A 953 0.14 -9.22 -33.41
CA LEU A 953 -0.32 -8.39 -32.29
C LEU A 953 0.70 -7.30 -31.90
N ALA A 954 2.01 -7.60 -31.98
CA ALA A 954 3.06 -6.61 -31.73
C ALA A 954 3.09 -5.47 -32.78
N GLN A 955 2.53 -5.73 -33.97
CA GLN A 955 2.41 -4.75 -35.05
C GLN A 955 1.18 -3.85 -34.88
N VAL A 956 0.14 -4.31 -34.17
CA VAL A 956 -1.03 -3.51 -33.78
C VAL A 956 -0.71 -2.63 -32.57
N ALA A 957 0.17 -3.09 -31.67
CA ALA A 957 0.68 -2.33 -30.53
C ALA A 957 1.42 -1.02 -30.91
N GLY A 958 1.89 -0.89 -32.17
CA GLY A 958 2.52 0.34 -32.64
C GLY A 958 1.56 1.51 -32.89
N VAL A 959 0.24 1.30 -32.83
CA VAL A 959 -0.80 2.30 -33.18
C VAL A 959 -1.64 2.72 -31.97
N LEU A 960 -1.67 1.93 -30.89
CA LEU A 960 -2.45 2.21 -29.68
C LEU A 960 -1.52 2.33 -28.48
N ASP A 961 -1.76 3.34 -27.63
CA ASP A 961 -0.92 3.74 -26.50
C ASP A 961 -0.53 2.54 -25.60
N THR A 962 0.77 2.36 -25.36
CA THR A 962 1.43 1.05 -25.18
C THR A 962 1.79 0.72 -23.72
N ALA A 963 0.82 0.82 -22.81
CA ALA A 963 1.01 0.35 -21.43
C ALA A 963 0.27 -0.98 -21.15
N ASP A 964 -0.98 -1.12 -21.61
CA ASP A 964 -1.84 -2.23 -21.15
C ASP A 964 -1.81 -3.47 -22.06
N ILE A 965 -1.48 -3.31 -23.36
CA ILE A 965 -1.51 -4.42 -24.33
C ILE A 965 -0.19 -5.21 -24.39
N ASP A 966 0.95 -4.56 -24.12
CA ASP A 966 2.26 -5.23 -24.08
C ASP A 966 2.35 -6.20 -22.88
N MET A 967 1.57 -5.92 -21.82
CA MET A 967 1.43 -6.74 -20.61
C MET A 967 0.75 -8.09 -20.88
N LEU A 968 -0.07 -8.22 -21.93
CA LEU A 968 -0.75 -9.48 -22.30
C LEU A 968 0.09 -10.36 -23.24
N ALA A 969 1.02 -9.78 -24.01
CA ALA A 969 1.82 -10.50 -25.01
C ALA A 969 3.12 -11.13 -24.45
N THR A 970 3.57 -10.73 -23.26
CA THR A 970 4.85 -11.18 -22.65
C THR A 970 4.73 -11.80 -21.25
N ASN A 971 3.51 -12.03 -20.77
CA ASN A 971 3.27 -12.52 -19.41
C ASN A 971 3.68 -14.00 -19.23
N ASN A 972 4.44 -14.33 -18.18
CA ASN A 972 4.79 -15.71 -17.81
C ASN A 972 3.79 -16.35 -16.82
N VAL A 973 2.67 -15.70 -16.54
CA VAL A 973 1.64 -16.15 -15.59
C VAL A 973 0.45 -16.78 -16.32
N TYR A 974 -0.06 -17.85 -15.73
CA TYR A 974 -1.33 -18.49 -16.04
C TYR A 974 -2.26 -18.31 -14.83
N TRP A 975 -3.46 -17.77 -15.07
CA TRP A 975 -4.46 -17.54 -14.03
C TRP A 975 -5.28 -18.80 -13.81
N ASP A 976 -4.92 -19.54 -12.77
CA ASP A 976 -5.45 -20.86 -12.46
C ASP A 976 -6.55 -20.78 -11.41
N GLU A 977 -7.64 -21.50 -11.61
CA GLU A 977 -8.86 -21.38 -10.81
C GLU A 977 -8.77 -22.21 -9.53
N ILE A 978 -9.23 -21.67 -8.41
CA ILE A 978 -9.27 -22.36 -7.13
C ILE A 978 -10.45 -23.33 -7.12
N VAL A 979 -10.19 -24.62 -6.93
CA VAL A 979 -11.24 -25.66 -6.87
C VAL A 979 -11.56 -26.12 -5.45
N SER A 980 -10.63 -25.98 -4.50
CA SER A 980 -10.91 -26.28 -3.09
C SER A 980 -9.95 -25.60 -2.13
N ILE A 981 -10.46 -25.21 -0.96
CA ILE A 981 -9.71 -24.73 0.20
C ILE A 981 -10.15 -25.57 1.41
N VAL A 982 -9.21 -26.26 2.07
CA VAL A 982 -9.53 -27.17 3.19
C VAL A 982 -8.56 -26.94 4.35
N SER A 983 -9.07 -26.74 5.57
CA SER A 983 -8.22 -26.67 6.77
C SER A 983 -7.58 -28.03 7.08
N LEU A 984 -6.28 -28.02 7.35
CA LEU A 984 -5.47 -29.17 7.78
C LEU A 984 -5.19 -29.13 9.29
N GLY A 985 -5.67 -28.12 10.01
CA GLY A 985 -5.38 -27.89 11.42
C GLY A 985 -3.98 -27.30 11.66
N GLU A 986 -3.51 -27.39 12.90
CA GLU A 986 -2.25 -26.76 13.34
C GLU A 986 -0.99 -27.52 12.90
N GLN A 987 -0.18 -26.89 12.06
CA GLN A 987 1.11 -27.39 11.60
C GLN A 987 2.25 -26.42 11.91
N ASP A 988 3.48 -26.92 11.91
CA ASP A 988 4.67 -26.08 11.94
C ASP A 988 4.82 -25.33 10.62
N VAL A 989 4.96 -24.02 10.71
CA VAL A 989 5.03 -23.11 9.56
C VAL A 989 6.35 -22.35 9.52
N TYR A 990 6.72 -21.92 8.33
CA TYR A 990 8.02 -21.40 7.95
C TYR A 990 7.83 -20.19 7.03
N ASP A 991 8.86 -19.36 6.97
CA ASP A 991 8.93 -18.22 6.05
C ASP A 991 10.26 -18.23 5.29
N GLY A 992 10.19 -17.82 4.02
CA GLY A 992 11.34 -17.60 3.13
C GLY A 992 11.50 -16.12 2.78
N THR A 993 12.74 -15.67 2.58
CA THR A 993 13.05 -14.28 2.24
C THR A 993 13.75 -14.17 0.90
N VAL A 994 13.16 -13.44 -0.04
CA VAL A 994 13.69 -13.16 -1.38
C VAL A 994 13.71 -11.64 -1.64
N PRO A 995 14.86 -10.96 -1.47
CA PRO A 995 14.95 -9.51 -1.65
C PRO A 995 14.65 -9.06 -3.09
N GLY A 996 14.08 -7.86 -3.22
CA GLY A 996 13.91 -7.17 -4.51
C GLY A 996 12.52 -7.32 -5.12
N THR A 997 12.08 -8.56 -5.37
CA THR A 997 10.75 -8.86 -5.96
C THR A 997 9.69 -9.23 -4.93
N HIS A 998 10.12 -9.61 -3.73
CA HIS A 998 9.24 -9.91 -2.60
C HIS A 998 8.22 -11.05 -2.82
N ASN A 999 8.53 -11.96 -3.74
CA ASN A 999 7.77 -13.18 -3.99
C ASN A 999 8.70 -14.29 -4.47
N PHE A 1000 8.20 -15.52 -4.53
CA PHE A 1000 8.86 -16.65 -5.20
C PHE A 1000 7.83 -17.68 -5.65
N VAL A 1001 8.27 -18.61 -6.50
CA VAL A 1001 7.44 -19.73 -6.95
C VAL A 1001 7.61 -20.91 -5.99
N ALA A 1002 6.51 -21.35 -5.39
CA ALA A 1002 6.45 -22.49 -4.48
C ALA A 1002 5.29 -23.42 -4.83
N ASP A 1003 5.54 -24.73 -4.88
CA ASP A 1003 4.59 -25.76 -5.33
C ASP A 1003 3.90 -25.43 -6.68
N GLY A 1004 4.62 -24.70 -7.54
CA GLY A 1004 4.11 -24.22 -8.83
C GLY A 1004 3.11 -23.07 -8.76
N ILE A 1005 3.08 -22.31 -7.66
CA ILE A 1005 2.21 -21.16 -7.42
C ILE A 1005 3.07 -19.96 -6.99
N SER A 1006 2.70 -18.74 -7.38
CA SER A 1006 3.38 -17.52 -6.93
C SER A 1006 2.93 -17.12 -5.52
N VAL A 1007 3.88 -17.00 -4.59
CA VAL A 1007 3.64 -16.70 -3.16
C VAL A 1007 4.44 -15.48 -2.68
N HIS A 1008 3.90 -14.72 -1.72
CA HIS A 1008 4.49 -13.46 -1.23
C HIS A 1008 5.49 -13.65 -0.07
N ASN A 1009 6.41 -12.69 0.11
CA ASN A 1009 7.37 -12.63 1.23
C ASN A 1009 6.80 -12.02 2.53
N SER A 1010 7.60 -12.06 3.60
CA SER A 1010 7.30 -11.40 4.90
C SER A 1010 7.80 -9.93 5.01
N LEU A 1011 7.01 -9.09 5.69
CA LEU A 1011 7.14 -7.62 5.89
C LEU A 1011 8.33 -7.13 6.75
N GLU A 1012 8.89 -7.97 7.65
CA GLU A 1012 9.80 -7.55 8.74
C GLU A 1012 11.24 -7.15 8.33
N GLN A 1013 11.57 -7.17 7.03
CA GLN A 1013 12.96 -7.31 6.59
C GLN A 1013 13.76 -6.00 6.54
N ASP A 1014 13.13 -4.86 6.25
CA ASP A 1014 13.87 -3.59 6.05
C ASP A 1014 14.33 -2.93 7.36
N ALA A 1015 13.70 -3.28 8.48
CA ALA A 1015 14.09 -2.78 9.80
C ALA A 1015 15.45 -3.35 10.25
N ASP A 1016 16.35 -2.50 10.73
CA ASP A 1016 17.60 -2.91 11.36
C ASP A 1016 17.39 -3.33 12.81
N MET A 1017 16.35 -2.77 13.46
CA MET A 1017 16.00 -3.03 14.84
C MET A 1017 14.48 -3.15 15.02
N VAL A 1018 14.04 -4.12 15.81
CA VAL A 1018 12.63 -4.30 16.19
C VAL A 1018 12.55 -4.37 17.71
N ILE A 1019 11.77 -3.46 18.29
CA ILE A 1019 11.47 -3.38 19.72
C ILE A 1019 9.97 -3.67 19.90
N LEU A 1020 9.65 -4.69 20.68
CA LEU A 1020 8.28 -5.10 20.99
C LEU A 1020 7.98 -4.74 22.44
N LEU A 1021 6.88 -4.04 22.68
CA LEU A 1021 6.43 -3.68 24.02
C LEU A 1021 5.46 -4.72 24.56
N HIS A 1022 5.78 -5.30 25.71
CA HIS A 1022 4.91 -6.22 26.43
C HIS A 1022 4.60 -5.67 27.82
N ARG A 1023 3.34 -5.77 28.24
CA ARG A 1023 2.89 -5.40 29.57
C ARG A 1023 2.15 -6.59 30.19
N PRO A 1024 2.74 -7.28 31.19
CA PRO A 1024 2.08 -8.40 31.85
C PRO A 1024 0.72 -7.99 32.46
N ASP A 1025 0.70 -6.80 33.06
CA ASP A 1025 -0.48 -6.21 33.71
C ASP A 1025 -1.57 -5.71 32.75
N ALA A 1026 -1.29 -5.70 31.44
CA ALA A 1026 -2.31 -5.45 30.43
C ALA A 1026 -3.22 -6.68 30.23
N PHE A 1027 -2.73 -7.89 30.54
CA PHE A 1027 -3.46 -9.14 30.35
C PHE A 1027 -4.02 -9.69 31.67
N GLU A 1028 -3.27 -9.56 32.78
CA GLU A 1028 -3.67 -10.04 34.10
C GLU A 1028 -3.46 -8.94 35.14
N ARG A 1029 -4.56 -8.40 35.69
CA ARG A 1029 -4.53 -7.20 36.55
C ARG A 1029 -3.82 -7.42 37.89
N ASP A 1030 -3.86 -8.66 38.40
CA ASP A 1030 -3.19 -9.08 39.63
C ASP A 1030 -1.82 -9.71 39.36
N ASP A 1031 -1.26 -9.53 38.16
CA ASP A 1031 0.09 -9.97 37.86
C ASP A 1031 1.06 -9.34 38.87
N PRO A 1032 1.91 -10.14 39.54
CA PRO A 1032 2.84 -9.64 40.54
C PRO A 1032 3.82 -8.58 40.00
N ARG A 1033 3.92 -8.43 38.67
CA ARG A 1033 4.72 -7.43 37.93
C ARG A 1033 3.90 -6.20 37.53
N GLY A 1034 2.77 -5.92 38.20
CA GLY A 1034 1.96 -4.71 38.01
C GLY A 1034 2.79 -3.42 38.05
N GLY A 1035 2.74 -2.62 36.98
CA GLY A 1035 3.60 -1.44 36.83
C GLY A 1035 4.92 -1.67 36.07
N GLU A 1036 5.24 -2.90 35.67
CA GLU A 1036 6.38 -3.23 34.81
C GLU A 1036 5.95 -3.42 33.34
N ALA A 1037 6.85 -3.09 32.43
CA ALA A 1037 6.75 -3.38 31.01
C ALA A 1037 8.08 -3.95 30.50
N ASP A 1038 8.02 -4.85 29.53
CA ASP A 1038 9.18 -5.44 28.89
C ASP A 1038 9.36 -4.79 27.51
N LEU A 1039 10.53 -4.20 27.27
CA LEU A 1039 11.04 -3.81 25.96
C LEU A 1039 11.81 -5.00 25.39
N ILE A 1040 11.17 -5.76 24.52
CA ILE A 1040 11.74 -6.96 23.90
C ILE A 1040 12.40 -6.55 22.58
N LEU A 1041 13.73 -6.49 22.56
CA LEU A 1041 14.52 -6.31 21.35
C LEU A 1041 14.47 -7.60 20.53
N GLY A 1042 13.41 -7.77 19.75
CA GLY A 1042 13.14 -8.99 18.97
C GLY A 1042 14.05 -9.15 17.75
N LYS A 1043 14.58 -8.04 17.20
CA LYS A 1043 15.53 -8.04 16.09
C LYS A 1043 16.58 -6.95 16.32
N HIS A 1044 17.84 -7.28 16.12
CA HIS A 1044 18.93 -6.31 16.11
C HIS A 1044 19.99 -6.77 15.10
N ARG A 1045 20.15 -6.04 14.00
CA ARG A 1045 21.03 -6.45 12.88
C ARG A 1045 22.51 -6.37 13.24
N ASN A 1046 22.89 -5.47 14.14
CA ASN A 1046 24.28 -5.15 14.46
C ASN A 1046 24.67 -5.49 15.92
N GLY A 1047 23.86 -6.27 16.64
CA GLY A 1047 24.14 -6.59 18.04
C GLY A 1047 23.19 -7.64 18.63
N PRO A 1048 23.32 -7.94 19.93
CA PRO A 1048 22.51 -8.96 20.58
C PRO A 1048 21.05 -8.51 20.76
N THR A 1049 20.14 -9.48 20.82
CA THR A 1049 18.75 -9.32 21.25
C THR A 1049 18.65 -9.48 22.76
N ALA A 1050 17.69 -8.80 23.39
CA ALA A 1050 17.49 -8.83 24.83
C ALA A 1050 16.05 -8.45 25.20
N THR A 1051 15.64 -8.75 26.43
CA THR A 1051 14.41 -8.21 27.02
C THR A 1051 14.81 -7.33 28.18
N ILE A 1052 14.42 -6.06 28.13
CA ILE A 1052 14.74 -5.05 29.14
C ILE A 1052 13.46 -4.72 29.90
N THR A 1053 13.47 -4.85 31.21
CA THR A 1053 12.31 -4.53 32.05
C THR A 1053 12.39 -3.07 32.49
N VAL A 1054 11.32 -2.32 32.23
CA VAL A 1054 11.15 -0.91 32.60
C VAL A 1054 9.90 -0.73 33.44
N ALA A 1055 9.84 0.31 34.27
CA ALA A 1055 8.61 0.68 34.94
C ALA A 1055 7.76 1.55 34.00
N HIS A 1056 6.47 1.25 33.86
CA HIS A 1056 5.53 2.11 33.14
C HIS A 1056 4.79 3.03 34.12
N GLN A 1057 4.79 4.32 33.82
CA GLN A 1057 4.11 5.35 34.58
C GLN A 1057 3.15 6.09 33.64
N LEU A 1058 2.17 5.35 33.11
CA LEU A 1058 1.27 5.86 32.07
C LEU A 1058 0.46 7.08 32.51
N HIS A 1059 0.19 7.22 33.81
CA HIS A 1059 -0.43 8.41 34.40
C HIS A 1059 0.45 9.67 34.29
N LEU A 1060 1.76 9.51 34.06
CA LEU A 1060 2.74 10.54 33.73
C LEU A 1060 3.17 10.49 32.25
N SER A 1061 2.50 9.68 31.42
CA SER A 1061 2.82 9.46 30.00
C SER A 1061 4.28 9.09 29.72
N ARG A 1062 4.86 8.20 30.53
CA ARG A 1062 6.27 7.81 30.38
C ARG A 1062 6.59 6.40 30.84
N PHE A 1063 7.66 5.86 30.30
CA PHE A 1063 8.39 4.71 30.83
C PHE A 1063 9.70 5.17 31.49
N VAL A 1064 10.19 4.44 32.49
CA VAL A 1064 11.43 4.76 33.21
C VAL A 1064 12.22 3.49 33.54
N ASP A 1065 13.54 3.60 33.64
CA ASP A 1065 14.39 2.51 34.12
C ASP A 1065 13.96 2.00 35.50
N MET A 1066 14.12 0.71 35.73
CA MET A 1066 14.01 0.11 37.06
C MET A 1066 15.12 0.65 37.96
N ALA A 1067 14.82 0.81 39.25
CA ALA A 1067 15.83 1.27 40.21
C ALA A 1067 16.92 0.19 40.35
N ARG A 1068 18.16 0.51 39.98
CA ARG A 1068 19.32 -0.35 40.24
C ARG A 1068 19.52 -0.45 41.76
N GLY A 1069 19.45 -1.68 42.28
CA GLY A 1069 19.73 -2.00 43.68
C GLY A 1069 21.21 -1.87 44.04
#